data_AF-A0A2U1TCT6-F1
#
_entry.id   AF-A0A2U1TCT6-F1
#
_cell.length_a   1.000
_cell.length_b   1.000
_cell.length_c   1.000
_cell.angle_alpha   90.00
_cell.angle_beta   90.00
_cell.angle_gamma   90.00
#
_symmetry.space_group_name_H-M   'P 1'
#
loop_
_entity.id
_entity.type
_entity.pdbx_description
1 polymer ?
#
loop_
_entity_poly.entity_id
_entity_poly.type
_entity_poly.pdbx_seq_one_letter_code
_entity_poly.pdbx_strand_id
1 'polypeptide(L)'
;MPRQDARRRASRGQRPAESFASCARSAESYADRVDALLIGLGFVVLAVTLVDVFLSALNYDEAGFVAGRVARWQWALTRRFTRRMSRRWRPVVLRQVIGLQVMGTVITWIGGTIIGYGLIYLGSMRGKNFTYDGVHGDLFGAMYFSTAQLSTVGTSQLTPNTDFLRILSVIETLTGVVLVSLILTFLLGVYDAISNLRSLSSQFYSAGDGVCDPISSLAPYFPGGTETGLDSHLQSVSDSFSSYTDGVRLHHAAYYFQSGRDTFSLPYSIQMLAGIIGGLRWGLPASNPITAEPTLIPLTDQFDDFATYMHPLLQWTSTDVPETVTAGEFSRQVRAELAKDRPRARRRVQRRDDGDPWVHRFVLVNRDMARLAGIEPLEDIDEAYTRYVEWLPFAYRAQQFSTAVSRDLDYQPIYANPEDEAPEAVLAPAPDEIDRNKGGGGLKGFLSRRVTLIDPGYSRLIGAIRALLSAALAVTVLVVGLPLIGAAPFPAAIFGGMIAMFTGSAAGGGHGIRRLAALIAVIPVLISLGIHAVVPHDPLPQTAALAVLAFVGVAVTRFGPKFRGFGQLAFMTYYFTLILDLQGDEFLLFGGTAIVGVLSSVVLQVIPNKGAHARVVKGGVVALENRLARALDPVIDAVSAARWDPDLMRRTRNELRQTHQMASFLAGQLTGEDPDIGLTAAQASALQIRVHEAELALVNLSSEARQATGAGIPFDVRARLAGAVQLVQKRIAEYPDVPAWVSPAADADQTSDRGLPSDAAPAPDPADSLPSLQSAVHWPRAARRVLGAAYELQHAVDVLHSARAVDLASTPAWADPATQSIPTGETAVEPASTGETAIATTAAAGQPPVSGDTAPIWRRAIQAGVSTAVALFLGSYVSTTHQYWAAMPAYQAIGGTDGETFVKGSQRIVGTVLGAIVGFGIAIAAGPNPAVLVPVLAVSVFAMTYFRGASSPLTSFFMTMMFAQLYEFLGRLNSETIGVRIVETIIGAGIALIVAALILPTRTSDKFARQAVQLTRTVESITMTTLELWKRNRQPSTDDITALSKQESVMTSQLRDLQATAGPLRHGSGAFEPGGIENRLTGFWELLYYTRHFIGSAEQGHRVRAHLTEEQWEQLETATEQNFDALIAAYEGRASGPVHGDIGVDDLGDSDEPRAAEAALRALARANQTVAIMAVDLAPEAANLPPQRQGA
;
A
#
# COMPACT_ATOMS: atom_id res chain seq x y z
N MET A 1 12.09 43.41 -93.95
CA MET A 1 12.52 42.09 -93.41
C MET A 1 14.04 42.00 -93.57
N PRO A 2 14.87 41.40 -92.69
CA PRO A 2 14.80 41.10 -91.25
C PRO A 2 16.01 41.72 -90.48
N ARG A 3 15.80 42.45 -89.37
CA ARG A 3 16.92 42.91 -88.50
C ARG A 3 16.59 43.01 -87.00
N GLN A 4 15.38 42.63 -86.56
CA GLN A 4 14.94 42.78 -85.17
C GLN A 4 15.02 41.50 -84.31
N ASP A 5 15.23 40.31 -84.88
CA ASP A 5 15.20 39.06 -84.10
C ASP A 5 16.53 38.65 -83.44
N ALA A 6 17.66 39.26 -83.83
CA ALA A 6 18.97 38.90 -83.26
C ALA A 6 19.23 39.54 -81.88
N ARG A 7 18.68 40.73 -81.58
CA ARG A 7 18.90 41.41 -80.30
C ARG A 7 17.99 40.91 -79.16
N ARG A 8 16.87 40.24 -79.46
CA ARG A 8 15.97 39.66 -78.43
C ARG A 8 16.37 38.27 -77.93
N ARG A 9 17.26 37.55 -78.64
CA ARG A 9 17.74 36.22 -78.18
C ARG A 9 18.96 36.30 -77.25
N ALA A 10 19.77 37.35 -77.31
CA ALA A 10 20.89 37.52 -76.38
C ALA A 10 20.45 37.87 -74.94
N SER A 11 19.34 38.61 -74.76
CA SER A 11 18.84 39.01 -73.43
C SER A 11 17.99 37.95 -72.70
N ARG A 12 17.72 36.79 -73.33
CA ARG A 12 16.90 35.71 -72.74
C ARG A 12 17.74 34.55 -72.18
N GLY A 13 19.00 34.41 -72.60
CA GLY A 13 19.95 33.44 -72.03
C GLY A 13 20.64 33.89 -70.74
N GLN A 14 20.60 35.20 -70.42
CA GLN A 14 21.28 35.78 -69.26
C GLN A 14 20.42 35.78 -67.97
N ARG A 15 19.09 35.81 -68.12
CA ARG A 15 18.12 35.79 -67.00
C ARG A 15 18.09 34.50 -66.16
N PRO A 16 18.22 33.27 -66.70
CA PRO A 16 18.28 32.08 -65.85
C PRO A 16 19.59 31.99 -65.06
N ALA A 17 20.73 32.41 -65.62
CA ALA A 17 22.02 32.42 -64.92
C ALA A 17 22.05 33.44 -63.77
N GLU A 18 21.47 34.63 -63.95
CA GLU A 18 21.34 35.62 -62.88
C GLU A 18 20.37 35.17 -61.78
N SER A 19 19.29 34.46 -62.12
CA SER A 19 18.33 33.89 -61.16
C SER A 19 18.95 32.76 -60.34
N PHE A 20 19.72 31.85 -60.95
CA PHE A 20 20.45 30.80 -60.24
C PHE A 20 21.58 31.36 -59.38
N ALA A 21 22.33 32.37 -59.86
CA ALA A 21 23.34 33.06 -59.08
C ALA A 21 22.72 33.89 -57.93
N SER A 22 21.53 34.44 -58.11
CA SER A 22 20.77 35.10 -57.03
C SER A 22 20.30 34.09 -55.98
N CYS A 23 19.78 32.94 -56.41
CA CYS A 23 19.31 31.88 -55.51
C CYS A 23 20.48 31.22 -54.74
N ALA A 24 21.62 31.01 -55.40
CA ALA A 24 22.85 30.53 -54.79
C ALA A 24 23.39 31.55 -53.77
N ARG A 25 23.47 32.85 -54.12
CA ARG A 25 23.86 33.91 -53.19
C ARG A 25 22.90 34.07 -52.00
N SER A 26 21.59 33.85 -52.19
CA SER A 26 20.63 33.86 -51.08
C SER A 26 20.75 32.63 -50.19
N ALA A 27 21.06 31.46 -50.75
CA ALA A 27 21.31 30.23 -49.99
C ALA A 27 22.62 30.31 -49.20
N GLU A 28 23.67 30.88 -49.80
CA GLU A 28 24.98 31.15 -49.18
C GLU A 28 24.85 32.21 -48.06
N SER A 29 24.11 33.29 -48.30
CA SER A 29 23.81 34.29 -47.26
C SER A 29 22.96 33.76 -46.11
N TYR A 30 22.01 32.85 -46.38
CA TYR A 30 21.23 32.18 -45.34
C TYR A 30 22.10 31.21 -44.53
N ALA A 31 22.96 30.44 -45.21
CA ALA A 31 23.94 29.55 -44.61
C ALA A 31 24.90 30.31 -43.67
N ASP A 32 25.45 31.45 -44.10
CA ASP A 32 26.33 32.31 -43.30
C ASP A 32 25.64 32.86 -42.04
N ARG A 33 24.35 33.21 -42.15
CA ARG A 33 23.55 33.68 -41.00
C ARG A 33 23.32 32.58 -39.98
N VAL A 34 23.09 31.34 -40.43
CA VAL A 34 22.94 30.17 -39.55
C VAL A 34 24.26 29.88 -38.83
N ASP A 35 25.39 29.99 -39.53
CA ASP A 35 26.72 29.76 -38.95
C ASP A 35 27.07 30.83 -37.90
N ALA A 36 26.80 32.10 -38.21
CA ALA A 36 26.97 33.20 -37.25
C ALA A 36 26.07 33.03 -36.01
N LEU A 37 24.86 32.51 -36.19
CA LEU A 37 23.94 32.21 -35.08
C LEU A 37 24.47 31.04 -34.23
N LEU A 38 24.97 29.97 -34.85
CA LEU A 38 25.57 28.83 -34.14
C LEU A 38 26.81 29.24 -33.33
N ILE A 39 27.68 30.07 -33.91
CA ILE A 39 28.86 30.61 -33.22
C ILE A 39 28.43 31.49 -32.05
N GLY A 40 27.48 32.42 -32.26
CA GLY A 40 26.94 33.27 -31.21
C GLY A 40 26.30 32.47 -30.08
N LEU A 41 25.52 31.43 -30.42
CA LEU A 41 24.93 30.50 -29.45
C LEU A 41 26.02 29.75 -28.67
N GLY A 42 27.06 29.28 -29.34
CA GLY A 42 28.20 28.60 -28.72
C GLY A 42 28.92 29.48 -27.69
N PHE A 43 29.19 30.76 -28.02
CA PHE A 43 29.75 31.72 -27.06
C PHE A 43 28.85 31.97 -25.86
N VAL A 44 27.53 32.09 -26.06
CA VAL A 44 26.57 32.25 -24.97
C VAL A 44 26.56 31.03 -24.05
N VAL A 45 26.49 29.82 -24.61
CA VAL A 45 26.52 28.57 -23.84
C VAL A 45 27.83 28.45 -23.05
N LEU A 46 28.96 28.75 -23.69
CA LEU A 46 30.28 28.71 -23.04
C LEU A 46 30.39 29.74 -21.91
N ALA A 47 29.98 30.99 -22.14
CA ALA A 47 30.02 32.05 -21.14
C ALA A 47 29.14 31.71 -19.93
N VAL A 48 27.90 31.24 -20.17
CA VAL A 48 27.00 30.81 -19.10
C VAL A 48 27.60 29.65 -18.31
N THR A 49 28.22 28.67 -18.98
CA THR A 49 28.84 27.52 -18.31
C THR A 49 30.05 27.92 -17.47
N LEU A 50 30.94 28.79 -17.98
CA LEU A 50 32.12 29.24 -17.25
C LEU A 50 31.76 30.13 -16.05
N VAL A 51 30.76 31.01 -16.20
CA VAL A 51 30.23 31.80 -15.07
C VAL A 51 29.60 30.88 -14.03
N ASP A 52 28.86 29.86 -14.45
CA ASP A 52 28.28 28.88 -13.52
C ASP A 52 29.35 28.12 -12.74
N VAL A 53 30.40 27.63 -13.41
CA VAL A 53 31.55 26.97 -12.76
C VAL A 53 32.20 27.90 -11.74
N PHE A 54 32.45 29.16 -12.12
CA PHE A 54 33.05 30.15 -11.22
C PHE A 54 32.18 30.38 -9.99
N LEU A 55 30.87 30.60 -10.18
CA LEU A 55 29.94 30.84 -9.08
C LEU A 55 29.85 29.63 -8.14
N SER A 56 29.70 28.42 -8.69
CA SER A 56 29.54 27.21 -7.88
C SER A 56 30.82 26.71 -7.19
N ALA A 57 32.01 27.03 -7.72
CA ALA A 57 33.28 26.56 -7.17
C ALA A 57 34.00 27.60 -6.30
N LEU A 58 33.80 28.91 -6.55
CA LEU A 58 34.58 29.97 -5.93
C LEU A 58 33.74 31.05 -5.23
N ASN A 59 32.44 31.19 -5.52
CA ASN A 59 31.60 32.20 -4.89
C ASN A 59 30.98 31.66 -3.59
N TYR A 60 30.99 32.49 -2.55
CA TYR A 60 30.59 32.09 -1.19
C TYR A 60 29.06 32.11 -0.96
N ASP A 61 28.29 32.89 -1.73
CA ASP A 61 26.84 33.08 -1.49
C ASP A 61 25.91 32.56 -2.62
N GLU A 62 26.45 32.10 -3.76
CA GLU A 62 25.62 31.74 -4.93
C GLU A 62 25.77 30.28 -5.36
N ALA A 63 24.65 29.54 -5.43
CA ALA A 63 24.61 28.13 -5.84
C ALA A 63 24.93 27.85 -7.33
N GLY A 64 25.27 28.88 -8.12
CA GLY A 64 25.32 28.82 -9.58
C GLY A 64 23.94 28.79 -10.25
N PHE A 65 23.85 29.31 -11.47
CA PHE A 65 22.60 29.41 -12.21
C PHE A 65 22.12 28.05 -12.75
N VAL A 66 23.03 27.24 -13.28
CA VAL A 66 22.74 25.96 -13.91
C VAL A 66 22.94 24.83 -12.91
N ALA A 67 24.11 24.74 -12.27
CA ALA A 67 24.41 23.70 -11.28
C ALA A 67 23.36 23.62 -10.15
N GLY A 68 23.02 24.76 -9.53
CA GLY A 68 22.00 24.81 -8.48
C GLY A 68 20.59 24.39 -8.95
N ARG A 69 20.23 24.66 -10.21
CA ARG A 69 18.95 24.20 -10.80
C ARG A 69 18.99 22.70 -11.08
N VAL A 70 20.11 22.19 -11.59
CA VAL A 70 20.32 20.76 -11.84
C VAL A 70 20.25 19.99 -10.53
N ALA A 71 20.94 20.44 -9.47
CA ALA A 71 20.92 19.79 -8.16
C ALA A 71 19.51 19.73 -7.55
N ARG A 72 18.73 20.81 -7.64
CA ARG A 72 17.31 20.84 -7.21
C ARG A 72 16.44 19.89 -8.03
N TRP A 73 16.64 19.86 -9.35
CA TRP A 73 15.87 18.97 -10.22
C TRP A 73 16.21 17.49 -9.95
N GLN A 74 17.49 17.17 -9.78
CA GLN A 74 17.96 15.84 -9.39
C GLN A 74 17.40 15.44 -8.02
N TRP A 75 17.38 16.36 -7.04
CA TRP A 75 16.77 16.12 -5.74
C TRP A 75 15.27 15.85 -5.87
N ALA A 76 14.53 16.67 -6.60
CA ALA A 76 13.10 16.49 -6.84
C ALA A 76 12.79 15.14 -7.53
N LEU A 77 13.61 14.74 -8.51
CA LEU A 77 13.48 13.45 -9.19
C LEU A 77 13.78 12.29 -8.24
N THR A 78 14.87 12.39 -7.47
CA THR A 78 15.26 11.36 -6.49
C THR A 78 14.18 11.21 -5.42
N ARG A 79 13.66 12.31 -4.88
CA ARG A 79 12.56 12.32 -3.92
C ARG A 79 11.29 11.69 -4.49
N ARG A 80 10.93 11.99 -5.74
CA ARG A 80 9.77 11.37 -6.41
C ARG A 80 9.94 9.85 -6.57
N PHE A 81 11.16 9.39 -6.80
CA PHE A 81 11.48 7.97 -6.93
C PHE A 81 11.55 7.26 -5.57
N THR A 82 12.25 7.83 -4.59
CA THR A 82 12.44 7.23 -3.26
C THR A 82 11.14 7.14 -2.47
N ARG A 83 10.20 8.09 -2.66
CA ARG A 83 8.83 8.02 -2.12
C ARG A 83 8.05 6.79 -2.59
N ARG A 84 8.38 6.25 -3.75
CA ARG A 84 7.78 5.03 -4.33
C ARG A 84 8.52 3.74 -3.98
N MET A 85 9.61 3.82 -3.23
CA MET A 85 10.32 2.64 -2.74
C MET A 85 9.81 2.20 -1.36
N SER A 86 10.05 0.95 -0.99
CA SER A 86 9.81 0.47 0.37
C SER A 86 10.91 0.98 1.30
N ARG A 87 10.58 1.08 2.60
CA ARG A 87 11.46 1.55 3.67
C ARG A 87 12.85 0.89 3.66
N ARG A 88 12.92 -0.41 3.32
CA ARG A 88 14.17 -1.18 3.27
C ARG A 88 15.21 -0.64 2.27
N TRP A 89 14.79 -0.14 1.12
CA TRP A 89 15.71 0.25 0.04
C TRP A 89 15.97 1.75 -0.03
N ARG A 90 15.09 2.54 0.58
CA ARG A 90 15.15 4.00 0.51
C ARG A 90 16.46 4.59 1.08
N PRO A 91 16.95 4.21 2.27
CA PRO A 91 18.22 4.74 2.79
C PRO A 91 19.41 4.44 1.88
N VAL A 92 19.42 3.27 1.25
CA VAL A 92 20.48 2.86 0.31
C VAL A 92 20.54 3.80 -0.90
N VAL A 93 19.39 4.18 -1.44
CA VAL A 93 19.31 5.13 -2.57
C VAL A 93 19.62 6.55 -2.13
N LEU A 94 19.11 6.99 -0.97
CA LEU A 94 19.37 8.33 -0.44
C LEU A 94 20.86 8.55 -0.15
N ARG A 95 21.59 7.53 0.30
CA ARG A 95 23.05 7.59 0.48
C ARG A 95 23.83 7.93 -0.80
N GLN A 96 23.26 7.67 -1.98
CA GLN A 96 23.91 7.94 -3.26
C GLN A 96 23.61 9.33 -3.83
N VAL A 97 22.74 10.12 -3.18
CA VAL A 97 22.29 11.44 -3.67
C VAL A 97 23.47 12.37 -3.94
N ILE A 98 24.40 12.48 -2.99
CA ILE A 98 25.53 13.40 -3.13
C ILE A 98 26.46 13.00 -4.27
N GLY A 99 26.74 11.69 -4.42
CA GLY A 99 27.56 11.18 -5.51
C GLY A 99 26.91 11.44 -6.88
N LEU A 100 25.60 11.26 -6.98
CA LEU A 100 24.82 11.57 -8.18
C LEU A 100 24.78 13.07 -8.50
N GLN A 101 24.70 13.93 -7.48
CA GLN A 101 24.69 15.38 -7.65
C GLN A 101 26.04 15.94 -8.08
N VAL A 102 27.13 15.50 -7.43
CA VAL A 102 28.49 15.88 -7.83
C VAL A 102 28.76 15.42 -9.26
N MET A 103 28.45 14.16 -9.59
CA MET A 103 28.61 13.62 -10.94
C MET A 103 27.78 14.41 -11.97
N GLY A 104 26.51 14.70 -11.66
CA GLY A 104 25.65 15.47 -12.56
C GLY A 104 26.12 16.91 -12.80
N THR A 105 26.65 17.55 -11.76
CA THR A 105 27.23 18.90 -11.85
C THR A 105 28.48 18.89 -12.74
N VAL A 106 29.39 17.94 -12.51
CA VAL A 106 30.60 17.75 -13.32
C VAL A 106 30.26 17.45 -14.79
N ILE A 107 29.30 16.56 -15.04
CA ILE A 107 28.82 16.26 -16.40
C ILE A 107 28.21 17.51 -17.05
N THR A 108 27.48 18.34 -16.30
CA THR A 108 26.90 19.58 -16.81
C THR A 108 27.98 20.58 -17.22
N TRP A 109 29.05 20.71 -16.43
CA TRP A 109 30.16 21.61 -16.76
C TRP A 109 31.01 21.13 -17.94
N ILE A 110 31.40 19.84 -17.93
CA ILE A 110 32.15 19.24 -19.04
C ILE A 110 31.30 19.29 -20.31
N GLY A 111 30.05 18.84 -20.23
CA GLY A 111 29.12 18.84 -21.36
C GLY A 111 28.82 20.24 -21.89
N GLY A 112 28.56 21.21 -21.02
CA GLY A 112 28.33 22.61 -21.40
C GLY A 112 29.54 23.23 -22.10
N THR A 113 30.75 22.90 -21.63
CA THR A 113 32.00 23.36 -22.26
C THR A 113 32.19 22.72 -23.63
N ILE A 114 31.99 21.40 -23.76
CA ILE A 114 32.08 20.68 -25.04
C ILE A 114 31.03 21.19 -26.03
N ILE A 115 29.78 21.40 -25.58
CA ILE A 115 28.71 21.93 -26.43
C ILE A 115 29.03 23.36 -26.86
N GLY A 116 29.51 24.21 -25.94
CA GLY A 116 29.87 25.60 -26.23
C GLY A 116 30.94 25.70 -27.32
N TYR A 117 32.09 25.05 -27.13
CA TYR A 117 33.15 25.03 -28.14
C TYR A 117 32.75 24.26 -29.41
N GLY A 118 32.06 23.13 -29.27
CA GLY A 118 31.55 22.33 -30.38
C GLY A 118 30.62 23.11 -31.31
N LEU A 119 29.74 23.96 -30.78
CA LEU A 119 28.88 24.85 -31.58
C LEU A 119 29.68 25.93 -32.32
N ILE A 120 30.73 26.48 -31.69
CA ILE A 120 31.64 27.45 -32.33
C ILE A 120 32.39 26.78 -33.49
N TYR A 121 32.90 25.56 -33.29
CA TYR A 121 33.56 24.80 -34.35
C TYR A 121 32.61 24.40 -35.46
N LEU A 122 31.39 23.96 -35.14
CA LEU A 122 30.39 23.55 -36.13
C LEU A 122 30.06 24.70 -37.09
N GLY A 123 29.83 25.91 -36.57
CA GLY A 123 29.63 27.09 -37.42
C GLY A 123 30.87 27.51 -38.21
N SER A 124 32.06 27.02 -37.82
CA SER A 124 33.34 27.32 -38.48
C SER A 124 33.84 26.22 -39.42
N MET A 125 33.19 25.04 -39.44
CA MET A 125 33.56 23.85 -40.23
C MET A 125 33.13 23.90 -41.71
N ARG A 126 32.80 25.08 -42.24
CA ARG A 126 32.53 25.30 -43.67
C ARG A 126 33.75 25.85 -44.41
N GLY A 127 33.89 25.46 -45.68
CA GLY A 127 35.01 25.90 -46.53
C GLY A 127 36.34 25.18 -46.23
N LYS A 128 37.46 25.90 -46.33
CA LYS A 128 38.83 25.36 -46.13
C LYS A 128 39.37 25.57 -44.71
N ASN A 129 38.49 25.81 -43.74
CA ASN A 129 38.86 26.16 -42.36
C ASN A 129 39.38 24.97 -41.55
N PHE A 130 38.98 23.75 -41.91
CA PHE A 130 39.44 22.50 -41.31
C PHE A 130 39.93 21.52 -42.40
N THR A 131 40.94 20.72 -42.06
CA THR A 131 41.31 19.53 -42.84
C THR A 131 40.72 18.29 -42.19
N TYR A 132 40.08 17.45 -43.02
CA TYR A 132 39.32 16.28 -42.60
C TYR A 132 40.05 15.00 -43.03
N ASP A 133 40.27 14.08 -42.08
CA ASP A 133 40.83 12.75 -42.33
C ASP A 133 39.94 11.68 -41.67
N GLY A 134 39.06 11.05 -42.46
CA GLY A 134 38.14 9.99 -42.02
C GLY A 134 36.87 10.44 -41.27
N VAL A 135 36.77 11.73 -40.87
CA VAL A 135 35.61 12.31 -40.16
C VAL A 135 35.07 13.52 -40.93
N HIS A 136 33.75 13.67 -40.98
CA HIS A 136 33.09 14.77 -41.73
C HIS A 136 32.87 16.01 -40.84
N GLY A 137 32.70 17.17 -41.46
CA GLY A 137 32.33 18.43 -40.80
C GLY A 137 30.86 18.49 -40.40
N ASP A 138 30.41 17.52 -39.62
CA ASP A 138 29.07 17.46 -39.05
C ASP A 138 29.09 17.74 -37.53
N LEU A 139 27.90 17.74 -36.91
CA LEU A 139 27.78 17.96 -35.46
C LEU A 139 28.63 16.98 -34.66
N PHE A 140 28.72 15.71 -35.11
CA PHE A 140 29.52 14.71 -34.44
C PHE A 140 31.01 15.03 -34.52
N GLY A 141 31.52 15.41 -35.70
CA GLY A 141 32.91 15.84 -35.90
C GLY A 141 33.29 17.05 -35.04
N ALA A 142 32.41 18.05 -34.94
CA ALA A 142 32.64 19.23 -34.10
C ALA A 142 32.69 18.89 -32.60
N MET A 143 31.77 18.06 -32.12
CA MET A 143 31.74 17.61 -30.73
C MET A 143 32.92 16.69 -30.41
N TYR A 144 33.32 15.83 -31.35
CA TYR A 144 34.49 14.96 -31.23
C TYR A 144 35.79 15.78 -31.13
N PHE A 145 35.97 16.80 -31.98
CA PHE A 145 37.12 17.70 -31.92
C PHE A 145 37.20 18.44 -30.58
N SER A 146 36.10 19.04 -30.13
CA SER A 146 36.03 19.73 -28.84
C SER A 146 36.33 18.78 -27.67
N THR A 147 35.74 17.58 -27.66
CA THR A 147 35.99 16.57 -26.62
C THR A 147 37.47 16.19 -26.55
N ALA A 148 38.10 15.96 -27.70
CA ALA A 148 39.52 15.60 -27.78
C ALA A 148 40.44 16.73 -27.31
N GLN A 149 40.07 17.98 -27.60
CA GLN A 149 40.85 19.15 -27.21
C GLN A 149 40.72 19.49 -25.73
N LEU A 150 39.50 19.35 -25.18
CA LEU A 150 39.22 19.51 -23.75
C LEU A 150 39.91 18.43 -22.92
N SER A 151 40.00 17.19 -23.43
CA SER A 151 40.69 16.08 -22.75
C SER A 151 42.23 16.17 -22.82
N THR A 152 42.78 17.22 -23.44
CA THR A 152 44.22 17.44 -23.68
C THR A 152 44.91 16.40 -24.59
N VAL A 153 44.17 15.40 -25.08
CA VAL A 153 44.68 14.32 -25.94
C VAL A 153 44.89 14.84 -27.37
N GLY A 154 44.04 15.76 -27.81
CA GLY A 154 44.00 16.26 -29.19
C GLY A 154 43.52 15.19 -30.19
N THR A 155 43.39 15.57 -31.47
CA THR A 155 43.06 14.64 -32.55
C THR A 155 43.83 15.00 -33.82
N SER A 156 44.31 13.99 -34.54
CA SER A 156 44.95 14.15 -35.85
C SER A 156 43.96 14.13 -37.01
N GLN A 157 42.72 13.67 -36.78
CA GLN A 157 41.72 13.47 -37.83
C GLN A 157 41.05 14.78 -38.27
N LEU A 158 41.10 15.80 -37.43
CA LEU A 158 40.55 17.13 -37.68
C LEU A 158 41.61 18.16 -37.28
N THR A 159 42.09 18.95 -38.23
CA THR A 159 43.11 19.97 -37.93
C THR A 159 42.64 21.36 -38.38
N PRO A 160 42.70 22.38 -37.50
CA PRO A 160 42.35 23.75 -37.86
C PRO A 160 43.40 24.38 -38.80
N ASN A 161 42.91 24.97 -39.89
CA ASN A 161 43.73 25.57 -40.94
C ASN A 161 43.91 27.10 -40.79
N THR A 162 43.12 27.75 -39.90
CA THR A 162 43.19 29.19 -39.64
C THR A 162 43.85 29.47 -38.29
N ASP A 163 44.57 30.59 -38.18
CA ASP A 163 45.25 30.99 -36.94
C ASP A 163 44.27 31.20 -35.79
N PHE A 164 43.08 31.74 -36.07
CA PHE A 164 42.02 31.92 -35.08
C PHE A 164 41.57 30.59 -34.45
N LEU A 165 41.30 29.56 -35.26
CA LEU A 165 40.84 28.27 -34.76
C LEU A 165 41.94 27.51 -34.01
N ARG A 166 43.21 27.70 -34.39
CA ARG A 166 44.36 27.17 -33.64
C ARG A 166 44.52 27.81 -32.26
N ILE A 167 44.33 29.13 -32.18
CA ILE A 167 44.34 29.84 -30.89
C ILE A 167 43.15 29.38 -30.04
N LEU A 168 41.97 29.26 -30.64
CA LEU A 168 40.75 28.81 -29.96
C LEU A 168 40.93 27.40 -29.37
N SER A 169 41.54 26.47 -30.11
CA SER A 169 41.81 25.12 -29.61
C SER A 169 42.81 25.11 -28.45
N VAL A 170 43.83 26.00 -28.47
CA VAL A 170 44.74 26.16 -27.33
C VAL A 170 44.01 26.72 -26.10
N ILE A 171 43.14 27.72 -26.29
CA ILE A 171 42.32 28.28 -25.21
C ILE A 171 41.40 27.21 -24.62
N GLU A 172 40.79 26.36 -25.45
CA GLU A 172 39.95 25.25 -24.98
C GLU A 172 40.74 24.25 -24.13
N THR A 173 41.95 23.86 -24.54
CA THR A 173 42.82 22.98 -23.74
C THR A 173 43.18 23.61 -22.40
N LEU A 174 43.54 24.89 -22.37
CA LEU A 174 43.81 25.62 -21.13
C LEU A 174 42.57 25.71 -20.24
N THR A 175 41.41 25.94 -20.84
CA THR A 175 40.11 25.95 -20.16
C THR A 175 39.84 24.59 -19.51
N GLY A 176 40.14 23.48 -20.22
CA GLY A 176 40.01 22.13 -19.69
C GLY A 176 40.87 21.86 -18.45
N VAL A 177 42.13 22.32 -18.45
CA VAL A 177 43.03 22.19 -17.28
C VAL A 177 42.49 22.97 -16.08
N VAL A 178 42.06 24.23 -16.29
CA VAL A 178 41.46 25.05 -15.22
C VAL A 178 40.17 24.42 -14.70
N LEU A 179 39.32 23.91 -15.60
CA LEU A 179 38.06 23.26 -15.26
C LEU A 179 38.29 22.03 -14.38
N VAL A 180 39.27 21.18 -14.69
CA VAL A 180 39.60 20.01 -13.86
C VAL A 180 40.06 20.44 -12.45
N SER A 181 40.87 21.50 -12.35
CA SER A 181 41.27 22.04 -11.05
C SER A 181 40.08 22.54 -10.24
N LEU A 182 39.16 23.29 -10.85
CA LEU A 182 37.96 23.80 -10.18
C LEU A 182 36.99 22.68 -9.78
N ILE A 183 36.88 21.62 -10.59
CA ILE A 183 36.12 20.41 -10.25
C ILE A 183 36.70 19.76 -8.99
N LEU A 184 38.03 19.64 -8.90
CA LEU A 184 38.68 19.07 -7.71
C LEU A 184 38.45 19.94 -6.47
N THR A 185 38.59 21.27 -6.59
CA THR A 185 38.30 22.21 -5.50
C THR A 185 36.87 22.08 -5.01
N PHE A 186 35.90 22.05 -5.93
CA PHE A 186 34.49 21.84 -5.60
C PHE A 186 34.25 20.50 -4.90
N LEU A 187 34.85 19.41 -5.40
CA LEU A 187 34.69 18.09 -4.81
C LEU A 187 35.22 18.05 -3.37
N LEU A 188 36.43 18.58 -3.14
CA LEU A 188 37.03 18.60 -1.80
C LEU A 188 36.18 19.39 -0.82
N GLY A 189 35.73 20.59 -1.19
CA GLY A 189 34.94 21.40 -0.27
C GLY A 189 33.54 20.85 0.02
N VAL A 190 32.92 20.11 -0.91
CA VAL A 190 31.69 19.35 -0.60
C VAL A 190 31.95 18.29 0.48
N TYR A 191 33.10 17.58 0.41
CA TYR A 191 33.47 16.62 1.43
C TYR A 191 33.81 17.27 2.77
N ASP A 192 34.44 18.45 2.76
CA ASP A 192 34.73 19.22 3.98
C ASP A 192 33.44 19.64 4.68
N ALA A 193 32.44 20.14 3.94
CA ALA A 193 31.13 20.47 4.50
C ALA A 193 30.44 19.25 5.16
N ILE A 194 30.54 18.08 4.55
CA ILE A 194 30.01 16.82 5.12
C ILE A 194 30.79 16.41 6.38
N SER A 195 32.11 16.60 6.39
CA SER A 195 32.95 16.35 7.56
C SER A 195 32.59 17.28 8.72
N ASN A 196 32.33 18.56 8.44
CA ASN A 196 31.88 19.55 9.43
C ASN A 196 30.51 19.17 10.01
N LEU A 197 29.56 18.72 9.18
CA LEU A 197 28.28 18.20 9.67
C LEU A 197 28.48 17.00 10.60
N ARG A 198 29.40 16.11 10.26
CA ARG A 198 29.71 14.94 11.08
C ARG A 198 30.27 15.36 12.44
N SER A 199 31.21 16.31 12.44
CA SER A 199 31.79 16.86 13.67
C SER A 199 30.72 17.47 14.56
N LEU A 200 29.85 18.32 14.00
CA LEU A 200 28.71 18.91 14.71
C LEU A 200 27.79 17.83 15.29
N SER A 201 27.38 16.84 14.49
CA SER A 201 26.48 15.78 14.93
C SER A 201 27.07 14.93 16.08
N SER A 202 28.40 14.76 16.11
CA SER A 202 29.08 14.00 17.16
C SER A 202 29.18 14.74 18.49
N GLN A 203 28.96 16.06 18.54
CA GLN A 203 28.94 16.82 19.79
C GLN A 203 27.74 16.45 20.67
N PHE A 204 26.61 16.08 20.07
CA PHE A 204 25.35 15.82 20.77
C PHE A 204 25.21 14.37 21.25
N TYR A 205 26.32 13.73 21.59
CA TYR A 205 26.34 12.33 22.01
C TYR A 205 25.99 12.19 23.50
N SER A 206 25.01 11.32 23.80
CA SER A 206 24.80 10.78 25.14
C SER A 206 25.14 9.29 25.14
N ALA A 207 25.44 8.70 26.31
CA ALA A 207 25.80 7.30 26.49
C ALA A 207 24.65 6.30 26.22
N GLY A 208 23.89 6.41 25.14
CA GLY A 208 22.75 5.55 24.80
C GLY A 208 22.67 5.28 23.29
N ASP A 209 21.99 4.19 22.91
CA ASP A 209 21.92 3.68 21.52
C ASP A 209 20.97 4.48 20.59
N GLY A 210 20.37 5.55 21.10
CA GLY A 210 19.27 6.26 20.44
C GLY A 210 19.48 7.77 20.30
N VAL A 211 18.56 8.40 19.57
CA VAL A 211 18.41 9.87 19.58
C VAL A 211 17.96 10.30 20.96
N CYS A 212 18.85 10.97 21.68
CA CYS A 212 18.60 11.46 23.02
C CYS A 212 17.81 12.77 23.01
N ASP A 213 17.17 13.05 24.14
CA ASP A 213 16.54 14.36 24.35
C ASP A 213 17.64 15.45 24.40
N PRO A 214 17.47 16.64 23.80
CA PRO A 214 18.49 17.67 23.77
C PRO A 214 19.06 18.01 25.15
N ILE A 215 18.20 18.03 26.17
CA ILE A 215 18.60 18.33 27.55
C ILE A 215 19.41 17.16 28.12
N SER A 216 18.99 15.91 27.87
CA SER A 216 19.72 14.72 28.33
C SER A 216 21.15 14.61 27.77
N SER A 217 21.43 15.18 26.58
CA SER A 217 22.79 15.24 26.02
C SER A 217 23.74 16.09 26.87
N LEU A 218 23.22 17.00 27.70
CA LEU A 218 24.01 17.83 28.60
C LEU A 218 24.41 17.09 29.88
N ALA A 219 23.79 15.96 30.21
CA ALA A 219 24.03 15.25 31.47
C ALA A 219 25.52 15.01 31.83
N PRO A 220 26.43 14.68 30.88
CA PRO A 220 27.86 14.54 31.18
C PRO A 220 28.55 15.81 31.71
N TYR A 221 27.99 17.00 31.42
CA TYR A 221 28.51 18.30 31.83
C TYR A 221 27.92 18.79 33.16
N PHE A 222 27.03 18.01 33.78
CA PHE A 222 26.38 18.29 35.06
C PHE A 222 26.62 17.20 36.12
N PRO A 223 27.88 16.81 36.43
CA PRO A 223 28.13 15.84 37.47
C PRO A 223 27.67 16.38 38.84
N GLY A 224 26.65 15.76 39.43
CA GLY A 224 26.14 16.15 40.75
C GLY A 224 25.42 17.50 40.80
N GLY A 225 24.94 18.03 39.67
CA GLY A 225 24.18 19.29 39.62
C GLY A 225 25.01 20.54 39.31
N THR A 226 26.34 20.44 39.27
CA THR A 226 27.25 21.56 38.98
C THR A 226 27.80 21.51 37.57
N GLU A 227 27.91 22.64 36.89
CA GLU A 227 28.54 22.68 35.56
C GLU A 227 30.03 22.32 35.61
N THR A 228 30.49 21.46 34.69
CA THR A 228 31.91 21.20 34.47
C THR A 228 32.22 21.07 32.99
N GLY A 229 33.06 21.95 32.45
CA GLY A 229 33.49 21.91 31.05
C GLY A 229 32.40 22.25 30.02
N LEU A 230 31.32 22.91 30.46
CA LEU A 230 30.22 23.32 29.58
C LEU A 230 30.66 24.39 28.56
N ASP A 231 31.44 25.39 29.00
CA ASP A 231 31.96 26.45 28.12
C ASP A 231 32.77 25.88 26.92
N SER A 232 33.72 24.98 27.18
CA SER A 232 34.52 24.37 26.11
C SER A 232 33.69 23.51 25.16
N HIS A 233 32.65 22.86 25.67
CA HIS A 233 31.70 22.13 24.84
C HIS A 233 30.87 23.07 23.96
N LEU A 234 30.32 24.16 24.52
CA LEU A 234 29.55 25.16 23.77
C LEU A 234 30.40 25.85 22.70
N GLN A 235 31.67 26.14 22.99
CA GLN A 235 32.60 26.67 21.99
C GLN A 235 32.82 25.68 20.85
N SER A 236 33.04 24.40 21.15
CA SER A 236 33.21 23.34 20.14
C SER A 236 31.97 23.15 19.27
N VAL A 237 30.77 23.26 19.86
CA VAL A 237 29.49 23.25 19.14
C VAL A 237 29.37 24.47 18.23
N SER A 238 29.70 25.67 18.72
CA SER A 238 29.67 26.91 17.94
C SER A 238 30.64 26.87 16.75
N ASP A 239 31.89 26.45 16.98
CA ASP A 239 32.92 26.35 15.93
C ASP A 239 32.51 25.36 14.83
N SER A 240 31.99 24.20 15.25
CA SER A 240 31.52 23.14 14.35
C SER A 240 30.28 23.56 13.56
N PHE A 241 29.34 24.28 14.21
CA PHE A 241 28.15 24.81 13.57
C PHE A 241 28.50 25.90 12.56
N SER A 242 29.32 26.89 12.94
CA SER A 242 29.80 27.94 12.03
C SER A 242 30.49 27.34 10.80
N SER A 243 31.43 26.41 11.01
CA SER A 243 32.16 25.74 9.92
C SER A 243 31.23 24.96 8.98
N TYR A 244 30.15 24.38 9.51
CA TYR A 244 29.13 23.75 8.67
C TYR A 244 28.30 24.76 7.90
N THR A 245 27.85 25.85 8.54
CA THR A 245 27.07 26.90 7.87
C THR A 245 27.84 27.55 6.73
N ASP A 246 29.13 27.83 6.93
CA ASP A 246 30.03 28.35 5.90
C ASP A 246 30.20 27.36 4.74
N GLY A 247 30.38 26.07 5.07
CA GLY A 247 30.49 25.00 4.09
C GLY A 247 29.24 24.85 3.22
N VAL A 248 28.04 24.98 3.80
CA VAL A 248 26.76 24.90 3.05
C VAL A 248 26.52 26.14 2.19
N ARG A 249 26.92 27.34 2.66
CA ARG A 249 26.85 28.58 1.87
C ARG A 249 27.74 28.47 0.63
N LEU A 250 28.99 28.06 0.80
CA LEU A 250 29.94 27.95 -0.30
C LEU A 250 29.66 26.73 -1.20
N HIS A 251 29.17 25.61 -0.64
CA HIS A 251 28.84 24.40 -1.39
C HIS A 251 27.41 23.92 -1.13
N HIS A 252 26.45 24.58 -1.80
CA HIS A 252 25.02 24.30 -1.68
C HIS A 252 24.63 22.84 -1.94
N ALA A 253 25.40 22.07 -2.74
CA ALA A 253 25.14 20.65 -2.97
C ALA A 253 25.23 19.82 -1.68
N ALA A 254 26.07 20.22 -0.71
CA ALA A 254 26.22 19.54 0.57
C ALA A 254 24.94 19.56 1.43
N TYR A 255 24.03 20.52 1.18
CA TYR A 255 22.72 20.58 1.84
C TYR A 255 21.89 19.30 1.65
N TYR A 256 21.94 18.69 0.45
CA TYR A 256 21.17 17.48 0.12
C TYR A 256 21.82 16.18 0.59
N PHE A 257 22.89 16.27 1.38
CA PHE A 257 23.59 15.11 1.91
C PHE A 257 22.67 14.27 2.81
N GLN A 258 22.71 12.96 2.61
CA GLN A 258 21.94 11.97 3.37
C GLN A 258 22.86 10.82 3.77
N SER A 259 23.16 10.71 5.06
CA SER A 259 23.98 9.61 5.58
C SER A 259 23.23 8.27 5.63
N GLY A 260 21.90 8.32 5.68
CA GLY A 260 21.06 7.17 6.00
C GLY A 260 21.25 6.65 7.42
N ARG A 261 21.73 7.49 8.35
CA ARG A 261 21.71 7.32 9.81
C ARG A 261 21.01 8.53 10.41
N ASP A 262 20.09 8.32 11.35
CA ASP A 262 19.27 9.42 11.89
C ASP A 262 20.11 10.43 12.69
N THR A 263 21.10 9.96 13.46
CA THR A 263 22.00 10.81 14.26
C THR A 263 23.01 11.60 13.42
N PHE A 264 23.26 11.21 12.16
CA PHE A 264 24.16 11.94 11.26
C PHE A 264 23.35 12.67 10.17
N SER A 265 22.58 13.66 10.60
CA SER A 265 21.70 14.43 9.72
C SER A 265 21.57 15.88 10.17
N LEU A 266 21.38 16.80 9.22
CA LEU A 266 21.16 18.22 9.52
C LEU A 266 19.91 18.47 10.40
N PRO A 267 18.74 17.85 10.14
CA PRO A 267 17.57 18.08 10.98
C PRO A 267 17.80 17.68 12.45
N TYR A 268 18.54 16.59 12.68
CA TYR A 268 18.92 16.16 14.03
C TYR A 268 19.81 17.22 14.71
N SER A 269 20.88 17.68 14.06
CA SER A 269 21.79 18.68 14.63
C SER A 269 21.09 20.00 14.95
N ILE A 270 20.20 20.49 14.07
CA ILE A 270 19.41 21.72 14.32
C ILE A 270 18.50 21.54 15.54
N GLN A 271 17.86 20.37 15.68
CA GLN A 271 16.98 20.12 16.81
C GLN A 271 17.75 20.05 18.14
N MET A 272 18.88 19.33 18.17
CA MET A 272 19.72 19.24 19.37
C MET A 272 20.22 20.62 19.78
N LEU A 273 20.72 21.39 18.81
CA LEU A 273 21.20 22.75 19.04
C LEU A 273 20.10 23.66 19.59
N ALA A 274 18.91 23.65 18.97
CA ALA A 274 17.78 24.46 19.43
C ALA A 274 17.31 24.06 20.84
N GLY A 275 17.30 22.76 21.16
CA GLY A 275 16.93 22.27 22.48
C GLY A 275 17.94 22.64 23.56
N ILE A 276 19.24 22.58 23.26
CA ILE A 276 20.32 22.99 24.16
C ILE A 276 20.26 24.50 24.41
N ILE A 277 20.14 25.32 23.36
CA ILE A 277 19.98 26.78 23.48
C ILE A 277 18.72 27.10 24.31
N GLY A 278 17.60 26.44 23.99
CA GLY A 278 16.33 26.61 24.69
C GLY A 278 16.41 26.27 26.19
N GLY A 279 17.06 25.16 26.52
CA GLY A 279 17.24 24.68 27.88
C GLY A 279 18.21 25.54 28.70
N LEU A 280 19.39 25.84 28.17
CA LEU A 280 20.41 26.62 28.89
C LEU A 280 20.01 28.08 29.10
N ARG A 281 19.34 28.70 28.12
CA ARG A 281 19.00 30.14 28.17
C ARG A 281 17.71 30.43 28.92
N TRP A 282 16.67 29.60 28.76
CA TRP A 282 15.34 29.85 29.35
C TRP A 282 14.85 28.75 30.29
N GLY A 283 15.51 27.58 30.34
CA GLY A 283 15.16 26.48 31.24
C GLY A 283 15.67 26.64 32.68
N LEU A 284 16.57 27.59 32.94
CA LEU A 284 17.08 27.94 34.26
C LEU A 284 16.74 29.39 34.63
N PRO A 285 16.61 29.73 35.93
CA PRO A 285 16.38 31.11 36.37
C PRO A 285 17.48 32.06 35.89
N ALA A 286 17.14 33.32 35.61
CA ALA A 286 18.08 34.33 35.13
C ALA A 286 19.22 34.66 36.13
N SER A 287 19.06 34.27 37.39
CA SER A 287 20.09 34.37 38.43
C SER A 287 21.17 33.28 38.33
N ASN A 288 20.95 32.24 37.53
CA ASN A 288 21.87 31.12 37.39
C ASN A 288 23.04 31.50 36.45
N PRO A 289 24.32 31.30 36.86
CA PRO A 289 25.50 31.67 36.06
C PRO A 289 25.52 31.03 34.67
N ILE A 290 24.93 29.85 34.50
CA ILE A 290 24.85 29.12 33.22
C ILE A 290 24.13 29.93 32.14
N THR A 291 23.11 30.69 32.53
CA THR A 291 22.35 31.53 31.58
C THR A 291 23.18 32.70 31.04
N ALA A 292 24.29 33.03 31.71
CA ALA A 292 25.20 34.11 31.39
C ALA A 292 26.50 33.64 30.69
N GLU A 293 26.59 32.38 30.29
CA GLU A 293 27.73 31.86 29.53
C GLU A 293 27.96 32.69 28.25
N PRO A 294 29.19 33.20 28.00
CA PRO A 294 29.45 34.19 26.97
C PRO A 294 29.27 33.64 25.55
N THR A 295 29.37 32.32 25.36
CA THR A 295 29.20 31.64 24.06
C THR A 295 27.74 31.43 23.68
N LEU A 296 26.80 31.49 24.62
CA LEU A 296 25.39 31.15 24.42
C LEU A 296 24.64 32.20 23.58
N ILE A 297 24.96 33.49 23.76
CA ILE A 297 24.36 34.59 22.98
C ILE A 297 24.81 34.49 21.51
N PRO A 298 26.13 34.47 21.18
CA PRO A 298 26.61 34.28 19.82
C PRO A 298 26.05 33.01 19.14
N LEU A 299 25.95 31.90 19.89
CA LEU A 299 25.40 30.67 19.36
C LEU A 299 23.92 30.79 18.99
N THR A 300 23.14 31.54 19.78
CA THR A 300 21.73 31.82 19.44
C THR A 300 21.63 32.66 18.17
N ASP A 301 22.46 33.70 18.05
CA ASP A 301 22.48 34.56 16.87
C ASP A 301 22.91 33.79 15.61
N GLN A 302 23.93 32.93 15.71
CA GLN A 302 24.36 32.03 14.63
C GLN A 302 23.21 31.13 14.16
N PHE A 303 22.42 30.58 15.09
CA PHE A 303 21.26 29.75 14.76
C PHE A 303 20.17 30.54 14.02
N ASP A 304 19.84 31.75 14.50
CA ASP A 304 18.85 32.61 13.88
C ASP A 304 19.28 33.13 12.50
N ASP A 305 20.56 33.46 12.33
CA ASP A 305 21.13 33.86 11.04
C ASP A 305 21.08 32.72 10.02
N PHE A 306 21.38 31.49 10.46
CA PHE A 306 21.27 30.32 9.59
C PHE A 306 19.81 30.02 9.22
N ALA A 307 18.87 30.13 10.16
CA ALA A 307 17.44 29.99 9.88
C ALA A 307 16.95 31.05 8.88
N THR A 308 17.41 32.30 9.03
CA THR A 308 17.06 33.43 8.14
C THR A 308 17.61 33.22 6.73
N TYR A 309 18.85 32.72 6.61
CA TYR A 309 19.46 32.33 5.33
C TYR A 309 18.66 31.22 4.62
N MET A 310 18.17 30.22 5.37
CA MET A 310 17.45 29.09 4.80
C MET A 310 15.98 29.37 4.49
N HIS A 311 15.38 30.37 5.12
CA HIS A 311 13.97 30.73 4.93
C HIS A 311 13.55 30.93 3.44
N PRO A 312 14.22 31.75 2.62
CA PRO A 312 13.86 31.93 1.21
C PRO A 312 14.06 30.67 0.36
N LEU A 313 14.98 29.79 0.74
CA LEU A 313 15.26 28.53 0.04
C LEU A 313 14.21 27.46 0.34
N LEU A 314 13.62 27.46 1.54
CA LEU A 314 12.68 26.45 2.02
C LEU A 314 11.20 26.88 1.98
N GLN A 315 10.93 28.18 1.79
CA GLN A 315 9.60 28.77 1.57
C GLN A 315 8.53 28.31 2.59
N TRP A 316 8.87 28.23 3.89
CA TRP A 316 7.90 27.86 4.91
C TRP A 316 6.97 29.03 5.26
N THR A 317 5.71 28.70 5.58
CA THR A 317 4.55 29.61 5.47
C THR A 317 4.28 30.50 6.69
N SER A 318 4.79 30.19 7.89
CA SER A 318 4.44 30.93 9.11
C SER A 318 5.68 31.43 9.84
N THR A 319 5.80 32.75 9.98
CA THR A 319 6.71 33.43 10.93
C THR A 319 5.96 34.03 12.12
N ASP A 320 4.62 33.96 12.11
CA ASP A 320 3.78 34.57 13.13
C ASP A 320 3.78 33.70 14.39
N VAL A 321 4.32 34.25 15.47
CA VAL A 321 4.41 33.59 16.77
C VAL A 321 2.99 33.46 17.36
N PRO A 322 2.62 32.31 17.95
CA PRO A 322 1.33 32.16 18.63
C PRO A 322 1.11 33.22 19.71
N GLU A 323 -0.14 33.62 19.93
CA GLU A 323 -0.49 34.52 21.04
C GLU A 323 -0.12 33.88 22.39
N THR A 324 0.54 34.64 23.25
CA THR A 324 0.95 34.16 24.57
C THR A 324 -0.26 34.07 25.51
N VAL A 325 -0.29 33.03 26.33
CA VAL A 325 -1.26 32.88 27.42
C VAL A 325 -1.15 34.03 28.42
N THR A 326 -2.27 34.41 29.05
CA THR A 326 -2.27 35.43 30.11
C THR A 326 -1.50 34.94 31.35
N ALA A 327 -0.81 35.84 32.07
CA ALA A 327 -0.04 35.48 33.27
C ALA A 327 -0.86 34.69 34.32
N GLY A 328 -2.13 35.05 34.49
CA GLY A 328 -3.04 34.35 35.41
C GLY A 328 -3.32 32.90 34.98
N GLU A 329 -3.49 32.65 33.68
CA GLU A 329 -3.72 31.32 33.13
C GLU A 329 -2.45 30.46 33.09
N PHE A 330 -1.32 31.07 32.74
CA PHE A 330 0.01 30.45 32.88
C PHE A 330 0.25 29.96 34.30
N SER A 331 0.03 30.81 35.31
CA SER A 331 0.23 30.44 36.72
C SER A 331 -0.65 29.28 37.17
N ARG A 332 -1.91 29.20 36.68
CA ARG A 332 -2.83 28.08 36.97
C ARG A 332 -2.30 26.79 36.38
N GLN A 333 -1.88 26.82 35.11
CA GLN A 333 -1.40 25.64 34.40
C GLN A 333 -0.08 25.12 34.97
N VAL A 334 0.88 26.00 35.28
CA VAL A 334 2.16 25.62 35.91
C VAL A 334 1.93 24.94 37.27
N ARG A 335 1.09 25.52 38.13
CA ARG A 335 0.76 24.91 39.44
C ARG A 335 0.06 23.56 39.30
N ALA A 336 -0.81 23.41 38.30
CA ALA A 336 -1.49 22.15 38.02
C ALA A 336 -0.49 21.06 37.57
N GLU A 337 0.49 21.42 36.74
CA GLU A 337 1.54 20.48 36.31
C GLU A 337 2.46 20.09 37.47
N LEU A 338 2.94 21.04 38.28
CA LEU A 338 3.78 20.75 39.45
C LEU A 338 3.06 19.91 40.53
N ALA A 339 1.73 19.98 40.60
CA ALA A 339 0.94 19.18 41.53
C ALA A 339 0.85 17.69 41.17
N LYS A 340 1.09 17.30 39.90
CA LYS A 340 0.99 15.91 39.43
C LYS A 340 2.08 14.99 40.01
N ASP A 341 3.22 15.53 40.44
CA ASP A 341 4.38 14.76 40.91
C ASP A 341 4.39 14.45 42.43
N ARG A 342 3.39 14.89 43.21
CA ARG A 342 3.37 14.61 44.67
C ARG A 342 2.84 13.19 44.98
N PRO A 343 3.61 12.31 45.66
CA PRO A 343 3.33 10.87 45.81
C PRO A 343 2.11 10.50 46.69
N ARG A 344 1.29 11.46 47.16
CA ARG A 344 0.16 11.18 48.09
C ARG A 344 -1.24 11.45 47.53
N ALA A 345 -1.40 11.98 46.32
CA ALA A 345 -2.73 12.23 45.76
C ALA A 345 -3.23 11.07 44.89
N ARG A 346 -3.47 9.90 45.51
CA ARG A 346 -4.51 8.97 45.02
C ARG A 346 -5.86 9.61 45.27
N ARG A 347 -6.23 10.61 44.49
CA ARG A 347 -7.59 11.15 44.48
C ARG A 347 -7.86 11.80 43.14
N ARG A 348 -8.82 11.21 42.40
CA ARG A 348 -9.55 11.77 41.26
C ARG A 348 -8.92 13.06 40.73
N VAL A 349 -7.88 12.94 39.91
CA VAL A 349 -7.45 14.08 39.12
C VAL A 349 -8.53 14.26 38.07
N GLN A 350 -9.39 15.24 38.34
CA GLN A 350 -10.29 15.85 37.39
C GLN A 350 -9.50 16.03 36.08
N ARG A 351 -9.86 15.28 35.03
CA ARG A 351 -9.41 15.59 33.66
C ARG A 351 -10.13 16.89 33.30
N ARG A 352 -9.57 18.02 33.71
CA ARG A 352 -10.00 19.34 33.28
C ARG A 352 -8.77 20.15 32.91
N ASP A 353 -8.89 20.82 31.76
CA ASP A 353 -7.98 21.72 31.07
C ASP A 353 -6.87 21.04 30.25
N ASP A 354 -7.14 20.86 28.94
CA ASP A 354 -6.10 20.96 27.91
C ASP A 354 -5.55 22.38 27.92
N GLY A 355 -4.65 22.65 28.87
CA GLY A 355 -3.90 23.90 28.89
C GLY A 355 -3.04 24.05 27.63
N ASP A 356 -2.52 25.26 27.41
CA ASP A 356 -1.74 25.57 26.21
C ASP A 356 -0.52 24.62 26.08
N PRO A 357 -0.32 23.96 24.92
CA PRO A 357 0.77 23.00 24.72
C PRO A 357 2.16 23.64 24.86
N TRP A 358 2.32 24.94 24.59
CA TRP A 358 3.58 25.66 24.76
C TRP A 358 3.93 25.89 26.22
N VAL A 359 2.94 26.20 27.07
CA VAL A 359 3.15 26.31 28.52
C VAL A 359 3.59 24.97 29.09
N HIS A 360 2.94 23.88 28.68
CA HIS A 360 3.36 22.54 29.09
C HIS A 360 4.80 22.22 28.65
N ARG A 361 5.15 22.51 27.38
CA ARG A 361 6.52 22.29 26.87
C ARG A 361 7.55 23.14 27.62
N PHE A 362 7.22 24.39 27.95
CA PHE A 362 8.09 25.25 28.76
C PHE A 362 8.33 24.67 30.16
N VAL A 363 7.29 24.17 30.82
CA VAL A 363 7.39 23.50 32.12
C VAL A 363 8.29 22.27 32.05
N LEU A 364 8.16 21.45 31.00
CA LEU A 364 9.02 20.27 30.80
C LEU A 364 10.50 20.64 30.65
N VAL A 365 10.81 21.61 29.77
CA VAL A 365 12.18 22.10 29.56
C VAL A 365 12.78 22.61 30.87
N ASN A 366 12.02 23.40 31.64
CA ASN A 366 12.48 23.90 32.95
C ASN A 366 12.65 22.78 33.96
N ARG A 367 11.77 21.77 33.97
CA ARG A 367 11.85 20.62 34.88
C ARG A 367 13.06 19.74 34.58
N ASP A 368 13.33 19.48 33.30
CA ASP A 368 14.43 18.62 32.89
C ASP A 368 15.78 19.32 33.13
N MET A 369 15.86 20.62 32.87
CA MET A 369 17.02 21.43 33.25
C MET A 369 17.20 21.57 34.76
N ALA A 370 16.12 21.77 35.52
CA ALA A 370 16.18 21.84 36.98
C ALA A 370 16.68 20.53 37.60
N ARG A 371 16.26 19.38 37.03
CA ARG A 371 16.76 18.05 37.42
C ARG A 371 18.25 17.90 37.14
N LEU A 372 18.75 18.39 36.00
CA LEU A 372 20.19 18.35 35.69
C LEU A 372 21.01 19.30 36.57
N ALA A 373 20.51 20.50 36.85
CA ALA A 373 21.19 21.51 37.67
C ALA A 373 20.99 21.32 39.19
N GLY A 374 20.20 20.33 39.61
CA GLY A 374 19.93 20.06 41.03
C GLY A 374 19.16 21.18 41.76
N ILE A 375 18.33 21.94 41.05
CA ILE A 375 17.51 23.04 41.60
C ILE A 375 16.02 22.69 41.63
N GLU A 376 15.22 23.43 42.41
CA GLU A 376 13.76 23.31 42.34
C GLU A 376 13.23 23.99 41.07
N PRO A 377 12.36 23.31 40.28
CA PRO A 377 11.82 23.89 39.05
C PRO A 377 10.78 24.98 39.36
N LEU A 378 10.89 26.13 38.67
CA LEU A 378 9.86 27.18 38.61
C LEU A 378 9.46 27.74 40.00
N GLU A 379 10.45 28.05 40.84
CA GLU A 379 10.26 28.63 42.18
C GLU A 379 9.55 30.02 42.13
N ASP A 380 9.97 30.88 41.20
CA ASP A 380 9.35 32.17 40.91
C ASP A 380 8.51 32.09 39.62
N ILE A 381 7.19 32.11 39.77
CA ILE A 381 6.24 31.98 38.64
C ILE A 381 6.21 33.26 37.77
N ASP A 382 6.43 34.44 38.36
CA ASP A 382 6.37 35.71 37.63
C ASP A 382 7.63 35.89 36.77
N GLU A 383 8.79 35.50 37.31
CA GLU A 383 10.04 35.39 36.56
C GLU A 383 9.94 34.33 35.46
N ALA A 384 9.36 33.17 35.77
CA ALA A 384 9.11 32.12 34.78
C ALA A 384 8.17 32.56 33.64
N TYR A 385 7.16 33.39 33.92
CA TYR A 385 6.29 33.96 32.89
C TYR A 385 7.06 34.87 31.93
N THR A 386 7.96 35.69 32.46
CA THR A 386 8.82 36.56 31.65
C THR A 386 9.72 35.72 30.73
N ARG A 387 10.34 34.67 31.27
CA ARG A 387 11.14 33.71 30.47
C ARG A 387 10.31 32.99 29.41
N TYR A 388 9.05 32.62 29.72
CA TYR A 388 8.14 31.99 28.75
C TYR A 388 7.83 32.90 27.55
N VAL A 389 7.55 34.19 27.81
CA VAL A 389 7.28 35.19 26.77
C VAL A 389 8.48 35.39 25.84
N GLU A 390 9.70 35.36 26.38
CA GLU A 390 10.93 35.47 25.58
C GLU A 390 11.30 34.18 24.84
N TRP A 391 11.01 33.02 25.45
CA TRP A 391 11.31 31.70 24.89
C TRP A 391 10.40 31.33 23.71
N LEU A 392 9.11 31.69 23.77
CA LEU A 392 8.11 31.26 22.79
C LEU A 392 8.46 31.63 21.33
N PRO A 393 8.89 32.87 21.00
CA PRO A 393 9.32 33.22 19.64
C PRO A 393 10.45 32.35 19.10
N PHE A 394 11.49 32.12 19.92
CA PHE A 394 12.63 31.28 19.55
C PHE A 394 12.20 29.83 19.34
N ALA A 395 11.49 29.26 20.31
CA ALA A 395 11.05 27.86 20.27
C ALA A 395 10.12 27.58 19.08
N TYR A 396 9.22 28.51 18.78
CA TYR A 396 8.34 28.42 17.62
C TYR A 396 9.13 28.45 16.31
N ARG A 397 10.03 29.43 16.13
CA ARG A 397 10.86 29.55 14.94
C ARG A 397 11.76 28.33 14.74
N ALA A 398 12.40 27.83 15.80
CA ALA A 398 13.22 26.62 15.76
C ALA A 398 12.42 25.37 15.34
N GLN A 399 11.17 25.24 15.82
CA GLN A 399 10.28 24.15 15.41
C GLN A 399 9.86 24.27 13.93
N GLN A 400 9.54 25.47 13.44
CA GLN A 400 9.23 25.69 12.03
C GLN A 400 10.44 25.40 11.14
N PHE A 401 11.62 25.87 11.54
CA PHE A 401 12.87 25.66 10.81
C PHE A 401 13.22 24.17 10.70
N SER A 402 13.26 23.45 11.83
CA SER A 402 13.52 22.00 11.85
C SER A 402 12.48 21.21 11.04
N THR A 403 11.20 21.60 11.11
CA THR A 403 10.12 20.97 10.32
C THR A 403 10.29 21.21 8.82
N ALA A 404 10.68 22.43 8.42
CA ALA A 404 10.90 22.78 7.03
C ALA A 404 12.11 22.05 6.43
N VAL A 405 13.23 22.03 7.14
CA VAL A 405 14.44 21.29 6.71
C VAL A 405 14.13 19.80 6.62
N SER A 406 13.46 19.22 7.62
CA SER A 406 13.03 17.81 7.59
C SER A 406 12.13 17.51 6.40
N ARG A 407 11.19 18.41 6.10
CA ARG A 407 10.25 18.27 4.99
C ARG A 407 10.99 18.32 3.65
N ASP A 408 11.91 19.26 3.45
CA ASP A 408 12.62 19.40 2.17
C ASP A 408 13.56 18.22 1.92
N LEU A 409 14.32 17.82 2.93
CA LEU A 409 15.23 16.67 2.91
C LEU A 409 14.49 15.31 2.95
N ASP A 410 13.16 15.31 3.05
CA ASP A 410 12.32 14.11 3.18
C ASP A 410 12.84 13.17 4.29
N TYR A 411 13.19 13.78 5.41
CA TYR A 411 13.76 13.11 6.58
C TYR A 411 12.65 12.45 7.41
N GLN A 412 12.84 11.17 7.72
CA GLN A 412 11.81 10.29 8.31
C GLN A 412 12.44 9.38 9.36
N PRO A 413 12.84 9.94 10.50
CA PRO A 413 13.46 9.17 11.57
C PRO A 413 12.47 8.20 12.19
N ILE A 414 13.00 7.15 12.79
CA ILE A 414 12.18 6.23 13.58
C ILE A 414 12.96 5.87 14.84
N TYR A 415 12.45 6.30 16.00
CA TYR A 415 13.10 6.10 17.28
C TYR A 415 12.49 4.90 17.98
N ALA A 416 13.17 3.76 17.92
CA ALA A 416 12.63 2.48 18.36
C ALA A 416 12.42 2.38 19.88
N ASN A 417 13.23 3.06 20.71
CA ASN A 417 13.11 3.05 22.18
C ASN A 417 13.05 4.48 22.78
N PRO A 418 12.08 4.75 23.68
CA PRO A 418 12.05 5.97 24.50
C PRO A 418 12.85 5.86 25.82
N GLU A 419 13.14 4.65 26.29
CA GLU A 419 13.93 4.34 27.48
C GLU A 419 14.83 3.16 27.09
N ASP A 420 16.16 3.34 26.99
CA ASP A 420 17.19 2.32 27.31
C ASP A 420 18.61 2.63 26.79
N GLU A 421 19.55 1.98 27.49
CA GLU A 421 20.97 2.23 27.74
C GLU A 421 21.95 1.84 26.61
N ALA A 422 23.23 2.21 26.78
CA ALA A 422 24.35 2.20 25.83
C ALA A 422 24.82 0.83 25.27
N PRO A 423 25.40 0.85 24.06
CA PRO A 423 26.51 -0.04 23.69
C PRO A 423 27.76 0.67 23.16
N GLU A 424 28.84 -0.11 23.14
CA GLU A 424 30.23 0.27 22.90
C GLU A 424 30.49 1.08 21.61
N ALA A 425 31.03 2.28 21.82
CA ALA A 425 32.01 3.00 21.00
C ALA A 425 31.87 2.93 19.46
N VAL A 426 31.57 4.10 18.88
CA VAL A 426 32.18 4.69 17.68
C VAL A 426 33.02 3.70 16.86
N LEU A 427 32.37 2.89 16.02
CA LEU A 427 32.87 2.22 14.80
C LEU A 427 31.94 1.11 14.27
N ALA A 428 30.69 1.00 14.74
CA ALA A 428 29.76 0.04 14.15
C ALA A 428 29.40 0.45 12.69
N PRO A 429 29.43 -0.48 11.71
CA PRO A 429 28.81 -0.27 10.40
C PRO A 429 27.33 0.11 10.58
N ALA A 430 26.68 0.69 9.56
CA ALA A 430 25.24 0.98 9.64
C ALA A 430 24.52 -0.25 10.21
N PRO A 431 23.58 -0.10 11.16
CA PRO A 431 22.98 -1.26 11.82
C PRO A 431 22.52 -2.20 10.71
N ASP A 432 23.18 -3.36 10.65
CA ASP A 432 22.71 -4.52 9.91
C ASP A 432 21.47 -5.00 10.65
N GLU A 433 20.42 -4.18 10.65
CA GLU A 433 19.15 -4.42 11.33
C GLU A 433 18.28 -5.35 10.49
N ILE A 434 18.92 -6.35 9.90
CA ILE A 434 18.29 -7.59 9.48
C ILE A 434 19.30 -8.72 9.73
N ASP A 435 19.83 -8.84 10.95
CA ASP A 435 20.28 -10.15 11.43
C ASP A 435 19.04 -11.01 11.78
N ARG A 436 18.18 -11.22 10.77
CA ARG A 436 17.05 -12.18 10.82
C ARG A 436 17.53 -13.63 10.78
N ASN A 437 18.83 -13.88 10.93
CA ASN A 437 19.42 -15.15 10.59
C ASN A 437 19.78 -16.04 11.78
N LYS A 438 19.28 -15.72 12.98
CA LYS A 438 19.34 -16.65 14.12
C LYS A 438 17.95 -17.09 14.53
N GLY A 439 17.41 -18.05 13.78
CA GLY A 439 16.15 -18.71 14.12
C GLY A 439 15.51 -19.51 12.98
N GLY A 440 16.17 -20.58 12.51
CA GLY A 440 15.48 -21.74 11.92
C GLY A 440 14.69 -21.55 10.62
N GLY A 441 15.38 -21.48 9.48
CA GLY A 441 14.80 -21.89 8.19
C GLY A 441 15.43 -21.20 7.00
N GLY A 442 16.28 -21.91 6.25
CA GLY A 442 16.84 -21.43 4.96
C GLY A 442 15.76 -21.14 3.90
N LEU A 443 16.09 -21.28 2.60
CA LEU A 443 15.16 -21.05 1.49
C LEU A 443 13.75 -21.65 1.72
N LYS A 444 13.67 -22.78 2.44
CA LYS A 444 12.44 -23.46 2.88
C LYS A 444 11.56 -22.64 3.83
N GLY A 445 12.12 -21.95 4.82
CA GLY A 445 11.39 -21.07 5.74
C GLY A 445 10.92 -19.78 5.06
N PHE A 446 11.75 -19.24 4.16
CA PHE A 446 11.35 -18.12 3.30
C PHE A 446 10.22 -18.49 2.33
N LEU A 447 10.35 -19.64 1.66
CA LEU A 447 9.33 -20.16 0.75
C LEU A 447 8.05 -20.53 1.50
N SER A 448 8.12 -21.17 2.67
CA SER A 448 6.92 -21.50 3.45
C SER A 448 6.17 -20.23 3.87
N ARG A 449 6.85 -19.21 4.42
CA ARG A 449 6.24 -17.92 4.78
C ARG A 449 5.67 -17.18 3.57
N ARG A 450 6.24 -17.32 2.37
CA ARG A 450 5.69 -16.72 1.14
C ARG A 450 4.51 -17.50 0.57
N VAL A 451 4.57 -18.83 0.62
CA VAL A 451 3.53 -19.71 0.07
C VAL A 451 2.29 -19.70 0.96
N THR A 452 2.42 -19.67 2.29
CA THR A 452 1.28 -19.56 3.22
C THR A 452 0.47 -18.29 3.01
N LEU A 453 1.11 -17.22 2.52
CA LEU A 453 0.42 -15.98 2.16
C LEU A 453 -0.46 -16.11 0.92
N ILE A 454 -0.05 -16.93 -0.06
CA ILE A 454 -0.77 -17.13 -1.33
C ILE A 454 -1.76 -18.29 -1.24
N ASP A 455 -1.43 -19.32 -0.45
CA ASP A 455 -2.18 -20.56 -0.29
C ASP A 455 -2.11 -21.05 1.17
N PRO A 456 -2.96 -20.52 2.06
CA PRO A 456 -3.03 -20.98 3.45
C PRO A 456 -3.37 -22.47 3.48
N GLY A 457 -2.55 -23.27 4.18
CA GLY A 457 -2.73 -24.72 4.33
C GLY A 457 -2.55 -25.56 3.06
N TYR A 458 -1.93 -25.02 2.00
CA TYR A 458 -1.65 -25.73 0.74
C TYR A 458 -2.90 -26.25 -0.01
N SER A 459 -4.06 -25.64 0.23
CA SER A 459 -5.34 -26.08 -0.35
C SER A 459 -5.34 -26.01 -1.89
N ARG A 460 -4.79 -24.93 -2.47
CA ARG A 460 -4.68 -24.71 -3.92
C ARG A 460 -3.63 -25.63 -4.52
N LEU A 461 -2.50 -25.82 -3.83
CA LEU A 461 -1.45 -26.75 -4.21
C LEU A 461 -2.00 -28.17 -4.33
N ILE A 462 -2.72 -28.64 -3.32
CA ILE A 462 -3.30 -29.99 -3.30
C ILE A 462 -4.39 -30.13 -4.37
N GLY A 463 -5.21 -29.10 -4.57
CA GLY A 463 -6.19 -29.06 -5.66
C GLY A 463 -5.53 -29.18 -7.04
N ALA A 464 -4.44 -28.45 -7.27
CA ALA A 464 -3.69 -28.47 -8.52
C ALA A 464 -2.97 -29.80 -8.77
N ILE A 465 -2.33 -30.37 -7.73
CA ILE A 465 -1.70 -31.70 -7.80
C ILE A 465 -2.75 -32.76 -8.13
N ARG A 466 -3.92 -32.75 -7.48
CA ARG A 466 -4.99 -33.70 -7.77
C ARG A 466 -5.51 -33.58 -9.19
N ALA A 467 -5.70 -32.36 -9.69
CA ALA A 467 -6.13 -32.14 -11.07
C ALA A 467 -5.10 -32.68 -12.07
N LEU A 468 -3.80 -32.37 -11.86
CA LEU A 468 -2.71 -32.88 -12.69
C LEU A 468 -2.63 -34.41 -12.65
N LEU A 469 -2.63 -35.00 -11.45
CA LEU A 469 -2.56 -36.45 -11.30
C LEU A 469 -3.80 -37.13 -11.89
N SER A 470 -4.99 -36.51 -11.84
CA SER A 470 -6.21 -37.11 -12.40
C SER A 470 -6.16 -37.16 -13.92
N ALA A 471 -5.63 -36.10 -14.55
CA ALA A 471 -5.38 -36.05 -15.98
C ALA A 471 -4.29 -37.07 -16.38
N ALA A 472 -3.18 -37.11 -15.64
CA ALA A 472 -2.09 -38.05 -15.88
C ALA A 472 -2.54 -39.51 -15.74
N LEU A 473 -3.33 -39.83 -14.71
CA LEU A 473 -3.90 -41.16 -14.49
C LEU A 473 -4.83 -41.55 -15.65
N ALA A 474 -5.76 -40.67 -16.05
CA ALA A 474 -6.67 -40.93 -17.17
C ALA A 474 -5.91 -41.16 -18.48
N VAL A 475 -4.93 -40.30 -18.80
CA VAL A 475 -4.08 -40.47 -19.99
C VAL A 475 -3.31 -41.78 -19.93
N THR A 476 -2.71 -42.13 -18.79
CA THR A 476 -1.92 -43.36 -18.66
C THR A 476 -2.79 -44.60 -18.85
N VAL A 477 -3.97 -44.65 -18.20
CA VAL A 477 -4.92 -45.76 -18.34
C VAL A 477 -5.38 -45.90 -19.79
N LEU A 478 -5.66 -44.80 -20.47
CA LEU A 478 -6.15 -44.82 -21.86
C LEU A 478 -5.05 -45.15 -22.87
N VAL A 479 -3.83 -44.62 -22.70
CA VAL A 479 -2.68 -44.95 -23.58
C VAL A 479 -2.31 -46.43 -23.50
N VAL A 480 -2.44 -47.06 -22.32
CA VAL A 480 -2.20 -48.49 -22.14
C VAL A 480 -3.39 -49.34 -22.59
N GLY A 481 -4.63 -48.90 -22.32
CA GLY A 481 -5.85 -49.67 -22.56
C GLY A 481 -6.36 -49.64 -24.01
N LEU A 482 -6.25 -48.51 -24.71
CA LEU A 482 -6.78 -48.35 -26.07
C LEU A 482 -6.10 -49.24 -27.13
N PRO A 483 -4.76 -49.43 -27.11
CA PRO A 483 -4.10 -50.34 -28.04
C PRO A 483 -4.56 -51.79 -27.92
N LEU A 484 -5.01 -52.23 -26.73
CA LEU A 484 -5.53 -53.58 -26.50
C LEU A 484 -6.85 -53.85 -27.26
N ILE A 485 -7.56 -52.80 -27.65
CA ILE A 485 -8.85 -52.86 -28.37
C ILE A 485 -8.65 -52.39 -29.83
N GLY A 486 -7.40 -52.19 -30.27
CA GLY A 486 -7.06 -51.75 -31.63
C GLY A 486 -7.39 -50.29 -31.93
N ALA A 487 -7.65 -49.46 -30.91
CA ALA A 487 -7.99 -48.05 -31.08
C ALA A 487 -6.75 -47.12 -30.97
N ALA A 488 -6.78 -45.98 -31.66
CA ALA A 488 -5.72 -44.99 -31.60
C ALA A 488 -5.64 -44.34 -30.20
N PRO A 489 -4.49 -44.40 -29.51
CA PRO A 489 -4.42 -44.03 -28.09
C PRO A 489 -4.45 -42.51 -27.84
N PHE A 490 -3.87 -41.68 -28.73
CA PHE A 490 -3.54 -40.30 -28.38
C PHE A 490 -4.74 -39.33 -28.31
N PRO A 491 -5.61 -39.18 -29.34
CA PRO A 491 -6.72 -38.22 -29.28
C PRO A 491 -7.72 -38.54 -28.15
N ALA A 492 -8.03 -39.83 -27.99
CA ALA A 492 -8.93 -40.33 -26.96
C ALA A 492 -8.35 -40.23 -25.54
N ALA A 493 -7.04 -40.47 -25.36
CA ALA A 493 -6.38 -40.27 -24.06
C ALA A 493 -6.33 -38.81 -23.64
N ILE A 494 -6.03 -37.90 -24.58
CA ILE A 494 -6.03 -36.45 -24.33
C ILE A 494 -7.43 -36.00 -23.90
N PHE A 495 -8.47 -36.41 -24.63
CA PHE A 495 -9.85 -36.08 -24.29
C PHE A 495 -10.21 -36.57 -22.87
N GLY A 496 -9.92 -37.83 -22.54
CA GLY A 496 -10.14 -38.38 -21.20
C GLY A 496 -9.37 -37.64 -20.09
N GLY A 497 -8.12 -37.25 -20.37
CA GLY A 497 -7.30 -36.43 -19.46
C GLY A 497 -7.88 -35.04 -19.20
N MET A 498 -8.41 -34.39 -20.23
CA MET A 498 -9.04 -33.07 -20.12
C MET A 498 -10.36 -33.15 -19.33
N ILE A 499 -11.18 -34.17 -19.58
CA ILE A 499 -12.39 -34.41 -18.80
C ILE A 499 -12.05 -34.67 -17.33
N ALA A 500 -11.03 -35.48 -17.03
CA ALA A 500 -10.57 -35.73 -15.66
C ALA A 500 -10.18 -34.41 -14.96
N MET A 501 -9.41 -33.55 -15.64
CA MET A 501 -8.97 -32.27 -15.10
C MET A 501 -10.13 -31.32 -14.73
N PHE A 502 -11.15 -31.19 -15.58
CA PHE A 502 -12.25 -30.26 -15.35
C PHE A 502 -13.33 -30.80 -14.40
N THR A 503 -13.48 -32.13 -14.33
CA THR A 503 -14.44 -32.81 -13.44
C THR A 503 -14.20 -32.47 -11.97
N GLY A 504 -12.93 -32.43 -11.55
CA GLY A 504 -12.55 -32.10 -10.17
C GLY A 504 -13.06 -30.75 -9.67
N SER A 505 -13.05 -29.75 -10.54
CA SER A 505 -13.60 -28.43 -10.21
C SER A 505 -15.11 -28.33 -10.30
N ALA A 506 -15.75 -29.15 -11.14
CA ALA A 506 -17.18 -29.05 -11.40
C ALA A 506 -18.04 -29.64 -10.27
N ALA A 507 -17.55 -30.70 -9.62
CA ALA A 507 -18.33 -31.47 -8.63
C ALA A 507 -18.43 -30.84 -7.23
N GLY A 508 -17.54 -29.91 -6.88
CA GLY A 508 -17.49 -29.23 -5.57
C GLY A 508 -16.91 -30.09 -4.43
N GLY A 509 -16.37 -29.45 -3.39
CA GLY A 509 -15.70 -30.10 -2.26
C GLY A 509 -16.68 -30.67 -1.23
N GLY A 510 -16.98 -31.96 -1.29
CA GLY A 510 -17.66 -32.70 -0.21
C GLY A 510 -16.67 -33.45 0.69
N HIS A 511 -17.11 -33.98 1.84
CA HIS A 511 -16.34 -34.93 2.67
C HIS A 511 -16.88 -36.36 2.49
N GLY A 512 -15.97 -37.35 2.47
CA GLY A 512 -16.32 -38.78 2.42
C GLY A 512 -17.18 -39.20 1.22
N ILE A 513 -18.20 -40.02 1.46
CA ILE A 513 -19.11 -40.60 0.47
C ILE A 513 -19.83 -39.54 -0.38
N ARG A 514 -20.01 -38.32 0.15
CA ARG A 514 -20.61 -37.20 -0.60
C ARG A 514 -19.75 -36.74 -1.81
N ARG A 515 -18.46 -37.14 -1.89
CA ARG A 515 -17.62 -36.94 -3.08
C ARG A 515 -18.01 -37.84 -4.27
N LEU A 516 -18.75 -38.92 -4.04
CA LEU A 516 -19.32 -39.74 -5.13
C LEU A 516 -20.34 -38.98 -5.97
N ALA A 517 -20.88 -37.86 -5.47
CA ALA A 517 -21.71 -36.94 -6.25
C ALA A 517 -20.97 -36.40 -7.50
N ALA A 518 -19.63 -36.47 -7.55
CA ALA A 518 -18.85 -36.16 -8.73
C ALA A 518 -19.12 -37.09 -9.92
N LEU A 519 -19.66 -38.31 -9.71
CA LEU A 519 -20.09 -39.19 -10.80
C LEU A 519 -21.25 -38.59 -11.62
N ILE A 520 -22.03 -37.68 -11.04
CA ILE A 520 -23.08 -36.94 -11.75
C ILE A 520 -22.48 -36.11 -12.91
N ALA A 521 -21.19 -35.77 -12.85
CA ALA A 521 -20.48 -35.07 -13.92
C ALA A 521 -20.40 -35.86 -15.23
N VAL A 522 -20.63 -37.17 -15.24
CA VAL A 522 -20.71 -37.97 -16.49
C VAL A 522 -21.88 -37.51 -17.36
N ILE A 523 -23.01 -37.14 -16.75
CA ILE A 523 -24.24 -36.76 -17.45
C ILE A 523 -24.03 -35.56 -18.40
N PRO A 524 -23.52 -34.39 -17.95
CA PRO A 524 -23.29 -33.26 -18.86
C PRO A 524 -22.26 -33.57 -19.95
N VAL A 525 -21.28 -34.44 -19.68
CA VAL A 525 -20.26 -34.85 -20.66
C VAL A 525 -20.89 -35.70 -21.77
N LEU A 526 -21.67 -36.72 -21.41
CA LEU A 526 -22.36 -37.58 -22.39
C LEU A 526 -23.42 -36.81 -23.18
N ILE A 527 -24.17 -35.90 -22.55
CA ILE A 527 -25.13 -35.04 -23.25
C ILE A 527 -24.41 -34.20 -24.32
N SER A 528 -23.27 -33.60 -23.97
CA SER A 528 -22.51 -32.76 -24.90
C SER A 528 -21.96 -33.57 -26.07
N LEU A 529 -21.44 -34.77 -25.80
CA LEU A 529 -20.96 -35.68 -26.83
C LEU A 529 -22.11 -36.17 -27.74
N GLY A 530 -23.29 -36.41 -27.16
CA GLY A 530 -24.48 -36.81 -27.90
C GLY A 530 -24.99 -35.69 -28.82
N ILE A 531 -24.97 -34.44 -28.34
CA ILE A 531 -25.28 -33.27 -29.18
C ILE A 531 -24.29 -33.20 -30.37
N HIS A 532 -22.99 -33.39 -30.13
CA HIS A 532 -21.99 -33.39 -31.22
C HIS A 532 -22.24 -34.47 -32.26
N ALA A 533 -22.63 -35.68 -31.83
CA ALA A 533 -22.88 -36.81 -32.72
C ALA A 533 -24.14 -36.65 -33.59
N VAL A 534 -25.15 -35.90 -33.11
CA VAL A 534 -26.44 -35.71 -33.82
C VAL A 534 -26.45 -34.46 -34.69
N VAL A 535 -25.70 -33.43 -34.30
CA VAL A 535 -25.65 -32.14 -35.01
C VAL A 535 -24.87 -32.32 -36.32
N PRO A 536 -25.41 -31.87 -37.48
CA PRO A 536 -24.70 -31.96 -38.75
C PRO A 536 -23.32 -31.32 -38.68
N HIS A 537 -22.34 -31.89 -39.39
CA HIS A 537 -20.95 -31.39 -39.40
C HIS A 537 -20.76 -30.07 -40.17
N ASP A 538 -21.85 -29.38 -40.54
CA ASP A 538 -21.79 -28.05 -41.12
C ASP A 538 -21.39 -27.01 -40.06
N PRO A 539 -20.66 -25.94 -40.44
CA PRO A 539 -20.16 -24.95 -39.49
C PRO A 539 -21.28 -24.16 -38.79
N LEU A 540 -22.43 -23.96 -39.44
CA LEU A 540 -23.58 -23.24 -38.87
C LEU A 540 -24.30 -23.99 -37.72
N PRO A 541 -24.71 -25.26 -37.88
CA PRO A 541 -25.37 -26.00 -36.80
C PRO A 541 -24.44 -26.30 -35.62
N GLN A 542 -23.15 -26.55 -35.83
CA GLN A 542 -22.17 -26.70 -34.75
C GLN A 542 -21.99 -25.42 -33.93
N THR A 543 -21.91 -24.26 -34.60
CA THR A 543 -21.81 -22.97 -33.91
C THR A 543 -23.09 -22.60 -33.16
N ALA A 544 -24.26 -22.92 -33.71
CA ALA A 544 -25.54 -22.76 -33.02
C ALA A 544 -25.63 -23.64 -31.76
N ALA A 545 -25.22 -24.91 -31.84
CA ALA A 545 -25.20 -25.82 -30.70
C ALA A 545 -24.29 -25.33 -29.56
N LEU A 546 -23.10 -24.81 -29.88
CA LEU A 546 -22.20 -24.23 -28.89
C LEU A 546 -22.79 -22.98 -28.21
N ALA A 547 -23.48 -22.12 -28.95
CA ALA A 547 -24.17 -20.95 -28.40
C ALA A 547 -25.35 -21.34 -27.48
N VAL A 548 -26.13 -22.37 -27.84
CA VAL A 548 -27.18 -22.92 -27.00
C VAL A 548 -26.61 -23.51 -25.71
N LEU A 549 -25.49 -24.25 -25.80
CA LEU A 549 -24.79 -24.77 -24.63
C LEU A 549 -24.26 -23.67 -23.72
N ALA A 550 -23.80 -22.54 -24.27
CA ALA A 550 -23.42 -21.36 -23.49
C ALA A 550 -24.61 -20.78 -22.70
N PHE A 551 -25.78 -20.66 -23.33
CA PHE A 551 -27.01 -20.22 -22.68
C PHE A 551 -27.44 -21.19 -21.57
N VAL A 552 -27.56 -22.48 -21.90
CA VAL A 552 -27.99 -23.52 -20.95
C VAL A 552 -27.02 -23.64 -19.78
N GLY A 553 -25.71 -23.58 -20.05
CA GLY A 553 -24.66 -23.66 -19.03
C GLY A 553 -24.79 -22.58 -17.96
N VAL A 554 -25.24 -21.37 -18.31
CA VAL A 554 -25.52 -20.30 -17.36
C VAL A 554 -26.93 -20.42 -16.76
N ALA A 555 -27.94 -20.78 -17.55
CA ALA A 555 -29.32 -20.91 -17.06
C ALA A 555 -29.48 -21.98 -15.96
N VAL A 556 -28.74 -23.08 -16.07
CA VAL A 556 -28.75 -24.20 -15.11
C VAL A 556 -28.18 -23.79 -13.74
N THR A 557 -27.44 -22.67 -13.65
CA THR A 557 -26.95 -22.13 -12.36
C THR A 557 -28.07 -21.74 -11.39
N ARG A 558 -29.31 -21.56 -11.87
CA ARG A 558 -30.49 -21.29 -11.04
C ARG A 558 -30.80 -22.38 -10.01
N PHE A 559 -30.37 -23.61 -10.29
CA PHE A 559 -30.61 -24.76 -9.41
C PHE A 559 -29.56 -24.90 -8.30
N GLY A 560 -28.60 -23.98 -8.22
CA GLY A 560 -27.62 -23.89 -7.14
C GLY A 560 -26.16 -23.91 -7.61
N PRO A 561 -25.20 -23.74 -6.68
CA PRO A 561 -23.79 -23.53 -7.00
C PRO A 561 -23.12 -24.73 -7.68
N LYS A 562 -23.55 -25.97 -7.40
CA LYS A 562 -23.02 -27.19 -8.04
C LYS A 562 -23.32 -27.23 -9.54
N PHE A 563 -24.49 -26.75 -9.94
CA PHE A 563 -24.94 -26.75 -11.32
C PHE A 563 -24.15 -25.79 -12.21
N ARG A 564 -23.49 -24.77 -11.63
CA ARG A 564 -22.53 -23.92 -12.34
C ARG A 564 -21.34 -24.72 -12.87
N GLY A 565 -20.80 -25.62 -12.06
CA GLY A 565 -19.70 -26.49 -12.46
C GLY A 565 -20.09 -27.41 -13.61
N PHE A 566 -21.28 -28.01 -13.54
CA PHE A 566 -21.79 -28.89 -14.61
C PHE A 566 -22.09 -28.15 -15.91
N GLY A 567 -22.66 -26.95 -15.85
CA GLY A 567 -22.87 -26.12 -17.04
C GLY A 567 -21.57 -25.75 -17.75
N GLN A 568 -20.55 -25.37 -16.98
CA GLN A 568 -19.21 -25.11 -17.52
C GLN A 568 -18.58 -26.38 -18.09
N LEU A 569 -18.73 -27.53 -17.43
CA LEU A 569 -18.21 -28.81 -17.90
C LEU A 569 -18.83 -29.21 -19.23
N ALA A 570 -20.16 -29.08 -19.40
CA ALA A 570 -20.85 -29.36 -20.65
C ALA A 570 -20.31 -28.50 -21.81
N PHE A 571 -20.22 -27.18 -21.60
CA PHE A 571 -19.65 -26.27 -22.60
C PHE A 571 -18.21 -26.64 -22.96
N MET A 572 -17.36 -26.95 -21.97
CA MET A 572 -15.96 -27.33 -22.20
C MET A 572 -15.84 -28.66 -22.94
N THR A 573 -16.67 -29.64 -22.62
CA THR A 573 -16.71 -30.92 -23.33
C THR A 573 -17.01 -30.70 -24.81
N TYR A 574 -18.09 -29.99 -25.14
CA TYR A 574 -18.45 -29.71 -26.54
C TYR A 574 -17.39 -28.88 -27.26
N TYR A 575 -16.79 -27.91 -26.57
CA TYR A 575 -15.68 -27.14 -27.12
C TYR A 575 -14.46 -28.02 -27.47
N PHE A 576 -14.14 -29.04 -26.66
CA PHE A 576 -13.06 -29.98 -26.98
C PHE A 576 -13.42 -30.98 -28.06
N THR A 577 -14.70 -31.33 -28.22
CA THR A 577 -15.10 -32.18 -29.34
C THR A 577 -14.90 -31.48 -30.69
N LEU A 578 -15.11 -30.16 -30.73
CA LEU A 578 -14.79 -29.33 -31.90
C LEU A 578 -13.28 -29.23 -32.15
N ILE A 579 -12.46 -29.04 -31.10
CA ILE A 579 -10.99 -28.95 -31.26
C ILE A 579 -10.39 -30.24 -31.81
N LEU A 580 -10.86 -31.38 -31.33
CA LEU A 580 -10.30 -32.68 -31.70
C LEU A 580 -10.83 -33.19 -33.04
N ASP A 581 -11.88 -32.55 -33.60
CA ASP A 581 -12.56 -32.95 -34.84
C ASP A 581 -13.11 -34.39 -34.77
N LEU A 582 -13.90 -34.67 -33.72
CA LEU A 582 -14.47 -36.00 -33.52
C LEU A 582 -15.51 -36.35 -34.59
N GLN A 583 -15.40 -37.56 -35.12
CA GLN A 583 -16.41 -38.14 -36.00
C GLN A 583 -17.55 -38.79 -35.20
N GLY A 584 -18.76 -38.78 -35.74
CA GLY A 584 -19.97 -39.25 -35.02
C GLY A 584 -19.97 -40.75 -34.70
N ASP A 585 -19.24 -41.56 -35.46
CA ASP A 585 -19.05 -43.00 -35.25
C ASP A 585 -18.15 -43.33 -34.05
N GLU A 586 -17.33 -42.37 -33.60
CA GLU A 586 -16.45 -42.52 -32.45
C GLU A 586 -17.15 -42.22 -31.11
N PHE A 587 -18.45 -41.93 -31.11
CA PHE A 587 -19.24 -41.58 -29.91
C PHE A 587 -19.06 -42.57 -28.76
N LEU A 588 -19.10 -43.88 -29.03
CA LEU A 588 -18.97 -44.91 -28.00
C LEU A 588 -17.56 -44.96 -27.41
N LEU A 589 -16.54 -44.79 -28.24
CA LEU A 589 -15.14 -44.80 -27.81
C LEU A 589 -14.86 -43.60 -26.90
N PHE A 590 -15.24 -42.40 -27.34
CA PHE A 590 -15.01 -41.18 -26.56
C PHE A 590 -15.91 -41.09 -25.33
N GLY A 591 -17.14 -41.63 -25.39
CA GLY A 591 -17.99 -41.82 -24.22
C GLY A 591 -17.34 -42.71 -23.17
N GLY A 592 -16.73 -43.82 -23.58
CA GLY A 592 -15.92 -44.69 -22.72
C GLY A 592 -14.73 -43.96 -22.10
N THR A 593 -13.98 -43.20 -22.89
CA THR A 593 -12.83 -42.43 -22.39
C THR A 593 -13.22 -41.32 -21.41
N ALA A 594 -14.36 -40.67 -21.62
CA ALA A 594 -14.93 -39.68 -20.70
C ALA A 594 -15.27 -40.32 -19.34
N ILE A 595 -15.86 -41.51 -19.35
CA ILE A 595 -16.16 -42.26 -18.13
C ILE A 595 -14.86 -42.59 -17.38
N VAL A 596 -13.82 -43.08 -18.09
CA VAL A 596 -12.49 -43.32 -17.49
C VAL A 596 -11.89 -42.03 -16.91
N GLY A 597 -12.06 -40.90 -17.59
CA GLY A 597 -11.63 -39.59 -17.11
C GLY A 597 -12.33 -39.16 -15.82
N VAL A 598 -13.67 -39.26 -15.76
CA VAL A 598 -14.45 -38.96 -14.56
C VAL A 598 -14.09 -39.90 -13.41
N LEU A 599 -13.96 -41.21 -13.68
CA LEU A 599 -13.57 -42.19 -12.67
C LEU A 599 -12.17 -41.91 -12.10
N SER A 600 -11.19 -41.62 -12.96
CA SER A 600 -9.83 -41.25 -12.54
C SER A 600 -9.82 -40.02 -11.64
N SER A 601 -10.66 -39.02 -11.96
CA SER A 601 -10.87 -37.85 -11.13
C SER A 601 -11.52 -38.18 -9.78
N VAL A 602 -12.55 -39.03 -9.75
CA VAL A 602 -13.21 -39.48 -8.51
C VAL A 602 -12.23 -40.24 -7.62
N VAL A 603 -11.43 -41.17 -8.17
CA VAL A 603 -10.44 -41.96 -7.42
C VAL A 603 -9.46 -41.05 -6.68
N LEU A 604 -8.89 -40.04 -7.35
CA LEU A 604 -7.96 -39.12 -6.70
C LEU A 604 -8.63 -38.14 -5.74
N GLN A 605 -9.91 -37.83 -5.94
CA GLN A 605 -10.69 -37.03 -5.00
C GLN A 605 -11.05 -37.79 -3.72
N VAL A 606 -11.16 -39.13 -3.77
CA VAL A 606 -11.49 -39.95 -2.59
C VAL A 606 -10.31 -40.07 -1.63
N ILE A 607 -9.06 -39.86 -2.09
CA ILE A 607 -7.86 -39.88 -1.24
C ILE A 607 -8.01 -38.89 -0.06
N PRO A 608 -8.04 -39.38 1.20
CA PRO A 608 -8.23 -38.52 2.37
C PRO A 608 -7.09 -37.51 2.51
N ASN A 609 -7.44 -36.25 2.77
CA ASN A 609 -6.48 -35.24 3.19
C ASN A 609 -6.79 -34.90 4.65
N LYS A 610 -6.42 -35.79 5.57
CA LYS A 610 -6.70 -35.64 7.00
C LYS A 610 -6.04 -34.35 7.53
N GLY A 611 -6.77 -33.55 8.30
CA GLY A 611 -6.25 -32.31 8.88
C GLY A 611 -5.91 -31.22 7.86
N ALA A 612 -6.51 -31.28 6.65
CA ALA A 612 -6.35 -30.23 5.66
C ALA A 612 -6.93 -28.90 6.16
N HIS A 613 -8.14 -28.97 6.69
CA HIS A 613 -8.87 -27.81 7.18
C HIS A 613 -8.18 -27.19 8.40
N ALA A 614 -7.76 -28.01 9.36
CA ALA A 614 -6.95 -27.57 10.51
C ALA A 614 -5.65 -26.87 10.09
N ARG A 615 -4.94 -27.38 9.07
CA ARG A 615 -3.74 -26.70 8.52
C ARG A 615 -4.05 -25.39 7.81
N VAL A 616 -5.20 -25.30 7.13
CA VAL A 616 -5.67 -24.06 6.49
C VAL A 616 -6.00 -23.00 7.52
N VAL A 617 -6.69 -23.35 8.61
CA VAL A 617 -7.03 -22.42 9.69
C VAL A 617 -5.77 -22.00 10.44
N LYS A 618 -4.90 -22.95 10.82
CA LYS A 618 -3.60 -22.67 11.48
C LYS A 618 -2.72 -21.77 10.61
N GLY A 619 -2.50 -22.16 9.36
CA GLY A 619 -1.72 -21.37 8.41
C GLY A 619 -2.39 -20.03 8.08
N GLY A 620 -3.72 -19.95 8.17
CA GLY A 620 -4.51 -18.75 7.96
C GLY A 620 -4.31 -17.71 9.06
N VAL A 621 -4.29 -18.10 10.33
CA VAL A 621 -4.01 -17.18 11.47
C VAL A 621 -2.57 -16.66 11.39
N VAL A 622 -1.59 -17.53 11.20
CA VAL A 622 -0.19 -17.10 11.03
C VAL A 622 -0.03 -16.20 9.80
N ALA A 623 -0.74 -16.49 8.71
CA ALA A 623 -0.75 -15.63 7.52
C ALA A 623 -1.45 -14.28 7.77
N LEU A 624 -2.46 -14.24 8.65
CA LEU A 624 -3.13 -13.02 9.08
C LEU A 624 -2.21 -12.17 9.94
N GLU A 625 -1.56 -12.72 10.97
CA GLU A 625 -0.57 -12.02 11.81
C GLU A 625 0.57 -11.42 10.96
N ASN A 626 1.12 -12.23 10.05
CA ASN A 626 2.13 -11.75 9.09
C ASN A 626 1.61 -10.70 8.11
N ARG A 627 0.30 -10.63 7.86
CA ARG A 627 -0.34 -9.56 7.06
C ARG A 627 -0.58 -8.32 7.91
N LEU A 628 -1.02 -8.46 9.16
CA LEU A 628 -1.17 -7.36 10.11
C LEU A 628 0.17 -6.65 10.32
N ALA A 629 1.24 -7.39 10.57
CA ALA A 629 2.60 -6.83 10.68
C ALA A 629 3.04 -6.10 9.41
N ARG A 630 2.75 -6.63 8.21
CA ARG A 630 3.09 -5.96 6.94
C ARG A 630 2.23 -4.75 6.64
N ALA A 631 0.98 -4.74 7.09
CA ALA A 631 0.09 -3.60 6.93
C ALA A 631 0.52 -2.38 7.77
N LEU A 632 1.36 -2.59 8.79
CA LEU A 632 1.97 -1.51 9.57
C LEU A 632 3.07 -0.75 8.82
N ASP A 633 3.73 -1.35 7.82
CA ASP A 633 4.79 -0.67 7.03
C ASP A 633 4.34 0.69 6.48
N PRO A 634 3.25 0.81 5.70
CA PRO A 634 2.81 2.09 5.17
C PRO A 634 2.21 3.02 6.23
N VAL A 635 1.76 2.49 7.37
CA VAL A 635 1.27 3.29 8.52
C VAL A 635 2.46 3.98 9.21
N ILE A 636 3.55 3.25 9.43
CA ILE A 636 4.81 3.79 9.97
C ILE A 636 5.37 4.87 9.03
N ASP A 637 5.39 4.60 7.72
CA ASP A 637 5.81 5.59 6.71
C ASP A 637 4.92 6.85 6.73
N ALA A 638 3.61 6.70 6.92
CA ALA A 638 2.68 7.82 6.97
C ALA A 638 2.88 8.70 8.21
N VAL A 639 3.06 8.07 9.38
CA VAL A 639 3.29 8.76 10.66
C VAL A 639 4.64 9.46 10.66
N SER A 640 5.73 8.75 10.33
CA SER A 640 7.10 9.31 10.31
C SER A 640 7.22 10.48 9.33
N ALA A 641 6.58 10.37 8.17
CA ALA A 641 6.60 11.41 7.14
C ALA A 641 5.59 12.55 7.35
N ALA A 642 4.63 12.39 8.28
CA ALA A 642 3.41 13.20 8.38
C ALA A 642 2.79 13.53 7.01
N ARG A 643 2.61 12.49 6.17
CA ARG A 643 2.04 12.65 4.83
C ARG A 643 1.10 11.52 4.49
N TRP A 644 0.06 11.84 3.73
CA TRP A 644 -0.89 10.87 3.20
C TRP A 644 -0.96 10.95 1.68
N ASP A 645 0.20 10.74 1.03
CA ASP A 645 0.35 10.81 -0.43
C ASP A 645 -0.48 9.71 -1.14
N PRO A 646 -0.90 9.91 -2.42
CA PRO A 646 -1.64 8.89 -3.17
C PRO A 646 -0.96 7.52 -3.24
N ASP A 647 0.38 7.49 -3.24
CA ASP A 647 1.15 6.25 -3.23
C ASP A 647 1.08 5.52 -1.88
N LEU A 648 1.15 6.24 -0.74
CA LEU A 648 0.93 5.66 0.59
C LEU A 648 -0.52 5.20 0.75
N MET A 649 -1.50 6.01 0.31
CA MET A 649 -2.91 5.63 0.25
C MET A 649 -3.11 4.30 -0.49
N ARG A 650 -2.50 4.15 -1.67
CA ARG A 650 -2.56 2.91 -2.46
C ARG A 650 -1.96 1.72 -1.72
N ARG A 651 -0.80 1.90 -1.07
CA ARG A 651 -0.14 0.83 -0.31
C ARG A 651 -0.95 0.41 0.92
N THR A 652 -1.33 1.36 1.78
CA THR A 652 -2.14 1.09 2.98
C THR A 652 -3.44 0.39 2.60
N ARG A 653 -4.14 0.87 1.56
CA ARG A 653 -5.39 0.25 1.08
C ARG A 653 -5.17 -1.16 0.51
N ASN A 654 -4.09 -1.38 -0.22
CA ASN A 654 -3.76 -2.70 -0.76
C ASN A 654 -3.49 -3.70 0.36
N GLU A 655 -2.76 -3.28 1.40
CA GLU A 655 -2.50 -4.12 2.58
C GLU A 655 -3.77 -4.35 3.40
N LEU A 656 -4.56 -3.32 3.73
CA LEU A 656 -5.85 -3.46 4.41
C LEU A 656 -6.80 -4.40 3.67
N ARG A 657 -6.93 -4.25 2.33
CA ARG A 657 -7.73 -5.15 1.49
C ARG A 657 -7.24 -6.58 1.58
N GLN A 658 -5.93 -6.77 1.52
CA GLN A 658 -5.31 -8.08 1.60
C GLN A 658 -5.50 -8.73 2.99
N THR A 659 -5.43 -7.95 4.05
CA THR A 659 -5.75 -8.38 5.42
C THR A 659 -7.22 -8.77 5.52
N HIS A 660 -8.14 -7.92 5.03
CA HIS A 660 -9.57 -8.20 5.02
C HIS A 660 -9.92 -9.49 4.26
N GLN A 661 -9.34 -9.68 3.09
CA GLN A 661 -9.55 -10.90 2.30
C GLN A 661 -9.09 -12.15 3.06
N MET A 662 -8.00 -12.06 3.82
CA MET A 662 -7.50 -13.16 4.65
C MET A 662 -8.39 -13.38 5.88
N ALA A 663 -8.78 -12.31 6.58
CA ALA A 663 -9.69 -12.38 7.72
C ALA A 663 -11.05 -12.97 7.33
N SER A 664 -11.63 -12.52 6.20
CA SER A 664 -12.87 -13.07 5.65
C SER A 664 -12.75 -14.52 5.19
N PHE A 665 -11.62 -14.87 4.56
CA PHE A 665 -11.34 -16.25 4.20
C PHE A 665 -11.30 -17.14 5.44
N LEU A 666 -10.58 -16.71 6.48
CA LEU A 666 -10.45 -17.40 7.75
C LEU A 666 -11.79 -17.51 8.49
N ALA A 667 -12.55 -16.42 8.58
CA ALA A 667 -13.89 -16.43 9.17
C ALA A 667 -14.83 -17.41 8.43
N GLY A 668 -14.73 -17.47 7.09
CA GLY A 668 -15.46 -18.45 6.29
C GLY A 668 -15.01 -19.90 6.46
N GLN A 669 -13.81 -20.15 6.97
CA GLN A 669 -13.36 -21.50 7.35
C GLN A 669 -13.82 -21.91 8.76
N LEU A 670 -14.29 -20.99 9.60
CA LEU A 670 -14.59 -21.23 11.01
C LEU A 670 -16.08 -21.56 11.29
N THR A 671 -16.84 -22.03 10.30
CA THR A 671 -18.33 -22.04 10.35
C THR A 671 -19.01 -23.36 10.78
N GLY A 672 -18.41 -24.21 11.64
CA GLY A 672 -19.12 -25.39 12.14
C GLY A 672 -18.30 -26.37 13.00
N GLU A 673 -18.97 -27.42 13.51
CA GLU A 673 -18.34 -28.57 14.18
C GLU A 673 -17.49 -29.36 13.18
N ASP A 674 -16.23 -28.97 13.03
CA ASP A 674 -15.26 -29.71 12.24
C ASP A 674 -14.44 -30.64 13.15
N PRO A 675 -14.60 -31.97 13.04
CA PRO A 675 -13.84 -32.93 13.85
C PRO A 675 -12.32 -32.85 13.64
N ASP A 676 -11.85 -32.25 12.53
CA ASP A 676 -10.42 -32.08 12.27
C ASP A 676 -9.79 -30.91 13.07
N ILE A 677 -10.57 -29.90 13.49
CA ILE A 677 -10.06 -28.71 14.22
C ILE A 677 -10.10 -28.92 15.74
N GLY A 678 -11.04 -29.70 16.25
CA GLY A 678 -11.22 -29.92 17.69
C GLY A 678 -11.81 -28.73 18.46
N LEU A 679 -12.33 -27.70 17.77
CA LEU A 679 -13.05 -26.57 18.35
C LEU A 679 -14.56 -26.80 18.31
N THR A 680 -15.27 -26.42 19.38
CA THR A 680 -16.73 -26.37 19.40
C THR A 680 -17.25 -25.18 18.59
N ALA A 681 -18.53 -25.20 18.18
CA ALA A 681 -19.15 -24.11 17.43
C ALA A 681 -19.06 -22.75 18.18
N ALA A 682 -19.17 -22.77 19.52
CA ALA A 682 -19.02 -21.58 20.35
C ALA A 682 -17.59 -21.03 20.33
N GLN A 683 -16.58 -21.91 20.46
CA GLN A 683 -15.16 -21.52 20.39
C GLN A 683 -14.78 -20.99 19.01
N ALA A 684 -15.32 -21.60 17.94
CA ALA A 684 -15.10 -21.14 16.57
C ALA A 684 -15.70 -19.75 16.34
N SER A 685 -16.90 -19.48 16.89
CA SER A 685 -17.52 -18.14 16.88
C SER A 685 -16.66 -17.11 17.64
N ALA A 686 -16.18 -17.45 18.83
CA ALA A 686 -15.30 -16.56 19.61
C ALA A 686 -13.98 -16.25 18.88
N LEU A 687 -13.39 -17.23 18.19
CA LEU A 687 -12.20 -17.02 17.38
C LEU A 687 -12.49 -16.11 16.16
N GLN A 688 -13.66 -16.24 15.53
CA GLN A 688 -14.08 -15.32 14.46
C GLN A 688 -14.18 -13.87 14.95
N ILE A 689 -14.70 -13.66 16.16
CA ILE A 689 -14.79 -12.33 16.78
C ILE A 689 -13.39 -11.75 16.96
N ARG A 690 -12.45 -12.49 17.56
CA ARG A 690 -11.06 -12.03 17.78
C ARG A 690 -10.31 -11.73 16.47
N VAL A 691 -10.51 -12.55 15.43
CA VAL A 691 -9.96 -12.29 14.09
C VAL A 691 -10.46 -10.95 13.54
N HIS A 692 -11.75 -10.66 13.75
CA HIS A 692 -12.34 -9.41 13.30
C HIS A 692 -11.91 -8.22 14.16
N GLU A 693 -11.76 -8.37 15.47
CA GLU A 693 -11.22 -7.32 16.36
C GLU A 693 -9.80 -6.92 15.94
N ALA A 694 -8.92 -7.88 15.65
CA ALA A 694 -7.58 -7.59 15.15
C ALA A 694 -7.58 -6.86 13.80
N GLU A 695 -8.49 -7.23 12.90
CA GLU A 695 -8.70 -6.53 11.63
C GLU A 695 -9.16 -5.08 11.86
N LEU A 696 -10.13 -4.89 12.75
CA LEU A 696 -10.73 -3.61 13.05
C LEU A 696 -9.74 -2.66 13.76
N ALA A 697 -8.96 -3.16 14.71
CA ALA A 697 -7.93 -2.37 15.39
C ALA A 697 -6.87 -1.85 14.41
N LEU A 698 -6.52 -2.64 13.37
CA LEU A 698 -5.64 -2.18 12.30
C LEU A 698 -6.29 -1.07 11.45
N VAL A 699 -7.59 -1.19 11.17
CA VAL A 699 -8.35 -0.13 10.45
C VAL A 699 -8.36 1.15 11.28
N ASN A 700 -8.65 1.06 12.59
CA ASN A 700 -8.63 2.20 13.51
C ASN A 700 -7.26 2.89 13.53
N LEU A 701 -6.18 2.11 13.72
CA LEU A 701 -4.81 2.63 13.70
C LEU A 701 -4.49 3.33 12.37
N SER A 702 -4.94 2.78 11.24
CA SER A 702 -4.73 3.40 9.92
C SER A 702 -5.52 4.71 9.74
N SER A 703 -6.72 4.80 10.32
CA SER A 703 -7.56 6.01 10.27
C SER A 703 -7.00 7.10 11.18
N GLU A 704 -6.62 6.77 12.41
CA GLU A 704 -5.98 7.71 13.33
C GLU A 704 -4.62 8.19 12.79
N ALA A 705 -3.83 7.31 12.17
CA ALA A 705 -2.59 7.70 11.50
C ALA A 705 -2.86 8.69 10.36
N ARG A 706 -3.91 8.48 9.55
CA ARG A 706 -4.33 9.41 8.50
C ARG A 706 -4.71 10.77 9.09
N GLN A 707 -5.54 10.80 10.13
CA GLN A 707 -5.97 12.04 10.81
C GLN A 707 -4.76 12.79 11.40
N ALA A 708 -3.77 12.07 11.93
CA ALA A 708 -2.55 12.62 12.50
C ALA A 708 -1.64 13.33 11.47
N THR A 709 -1.67 12.94 10.19
CA THR A 709 -0.81 13.56 9.16
C THR A 709 -1.11 15.05 8.91
N GLY A 710 -2.31 15.53 9.25
CA GLY A 710 -2.72 16.94 9.09
C GLY A 710 -2.53 17.81 10.35
N ALA A 711 -2.22 17.21 11.50
CA ALA A 711 -2.33 17.85 12.82
C ALA A 711 -1.08 18.65 13.26
N GLY A 712 -0.12 18.91 12.38
CA GLY A 712 1.09 19.68 12.72
C GLY A 712 1.97 19.05 13.81
N ILE A 713 2.07 17.72 13.85
CA ILE A 713 2.79 16.99 14.91
C ILE A 713 4.30 17.30 14.83
N PRO A 714 4.94 17.67 15.96
CA PRO A 714 6.38 17.87 16.06
C PRO A 714 7.17 16.66 15.56
N PHE A 715 8.31 16.92 14.93
CA PHE A 715 9.14 15.91 14.29
C PHE A 715 9.57 14.76 15.21
N ASP A 716 9.99 15.08 16.43
CA ASP A 716 10.41 14.16 17.49
C ASP A 716 9.27 13.23 17.92
N VAL A 717 8.07 13.80 18.09
CA VAL A 717 6.88 13.04 18.43
C VAL A 717 6.50 12.08 17.30
N ARG A 718 6.61 12.51 16.03
CA ARG A 718 6.38 11.63 14.87
C ARG A 718 7.36 10.45 14.84
N ALA A 719 8.64 10.71 15.14
CA ALA A 719 9.69 9.72 15.15
C ALA A 719 9.48 8.64 16.22
N ARG A 720 9.12 9.07 17.45
CA ARG A 720 8.79 8.17 18.57
C ARG A 720 7.49 7.41 18.32
N LEU A 721 6.48 8.05 17.74
CA LEU A 721 5.22 7.40 17.40
C LEU A 721 5.40 6.35 16.29
N ALA A 722 6.20 6.65 15.27
CA ALA A 722 6.58 5.69 14.24
C ALA A 722 7.36 4.50 14.84
N GLY A 723 8.21 4.76 15.84
CA GLY A 723 8.92 3.74 16.61
C GLY A 723 7.99 2.85 17.43
N ALA A 724 7.00 3.44 18.12
CA ALA A 724 5.98 2.69 18.84
C ALA A 724 5.20 1.75 17.92
N VAL A 725 4.77 2.21 16.73
CA VAL A 725 4.09 1.34 15.76
C VAL A 725 5.04 0.27 15.20
N GLN A 726 6.33 0.58 15.03
CA GLN A 726 7.33 -0.42 14.64
C GLN A 726 7.57 -1.47 15.74
N LEU A 727 7.47 -1.10 17.02
CA LEU A 727 7.58 -2.04 18.13
C LEU A 727 6.42 -3.04 18.12
N VAL A 728 5.19 -2.58 17.86
CA VAL A 728 4.03 -3.47 17.63
C VAL A 728 4.29 -4.40 16.44
N GLN A 729 4.83 -3.88 15.34
CA GLN A 729 5.18 -4.69 14.18
C GLN A 729 6.23 -5.78 14.51
N LYS A 730 7.29 -5.41 15.24
CA LYS A 730 8.36 -6.33 15.68
C LYS A 730 7.78 -7.44 16.55
N ARG A 731 6.96 -7.08 17.54
CA ARG A 731 6.29 -8.02 18.44
C ARG A 731 5.40 -9.01 17.70
N ILE A 732 4.56 -8.54 16.77
CA ILE A 732 3.71 -9.43 15.95
C ILE A 732 4.55 -10.37 15.08
N ALA A 733 5.70 -9.91 14.59
CA ALA A 733 6.59 -10.72 13.76
C ALA A 733 7.40 -11.77 14.54
N GLU A 734 7.52 -11.62 15.87
CA GLU A 734 8.27 -12.50 16.76
C GLU A 734 7.41 -13.61 17.39
N TYR A 735 6.10 -13.62 17.14
CA TYR A 735 5.23 -14.67 17.64
C TYR A 735 5.65 -16.08 17.17
N PRO A 736 5.54 -17.10 18.04
CA PRO A 736 5.73 -18.50 17.65
C PRO A 736 4.85 -18.91 16.46
N ASP A 737 5.37 -19.80 15.59
CA ASP A 737 4.62 -20.30 14.40
C ASP A 737 3.33 -21.09 14.74
N VAL A 738 3.03 -21.34 16.02
CA VAL A 738 1.87 -22.12 16.48
C VAL A 738 1.07 -21.32 17.52
N PRO A 739 -0.16 -20.89 17.18
CA PRO A 739 -1.05 -20.22 18.14
C PRO A 739 -1.45 -21.12 19.32
N ALA A 740 -1.70 -20.53 20.49
CA ALA A 740 -1.93 -21.27 21.74
C ALA A 740 -3.19 -22.15 21.75
N TRP A 741 -4.23 -21.81 20.99
CA TRP A 741 -5.48 -22.57 20.90
C TRP A 741 -5.35 -23.86 20.07
N VAL A 742 -4.20 -24.07 19.41
CA VAL A 742 -3.91 -25.26 18.60
C VAL A 742 -3.22 -26.36 19.43
N SER A 743 -2.70 -26.05 20.62
CA SER A 743 -1.96 -27.02 21.43
C SER A 743 -2.87 -28.16 21.92
N PRO A 744 -2.48 -29.45 21.75
CA PRO A 744 -3.27 -30.57 22.21
C PRO A 744 -3.43 -30.51 23.73
N ALA A 745 -4.65 -30.68 24.22
CA ALA A 745 -4.96 -30.78 25.65
C ALA A 745 -4.16 -31.89 26.39
N ALA A 746 -3.58 -32.86 25.66
CA ALA A 746 -2.80 -33.95 26.22
C ALA A 746 -1.43 -33.52 26.81
N ASP A 747 -0.86 -32.38 26.40
CA ASP A 747 0.36 -31.83 26.99
C ASP A 747 0.07 -30.89 28.18
N ALA A 748 -1.20 -30.53 28.40
CA ALA A 748 -1.61 -29.67 29.51
C ALA A 748 -1.56 -30.39 30.87
N ASP A 749 -1.76 -31.71 30.90
CA ASP A 749 -1.70 -32.52 32.13
C ASP A 749 -0.26 -32.97 32.49
N GLN A 750 0.69 -32.90 31.56
CA GLN A 750 2.10 -33.21 31.84
C GLN A 750 2.96 -31.97 32.15
N THR A 751 2.46 -30.78 31.84
CA THR A 751 3.14 -29.51 32.14
C THR A 751 2.74 -28.91 33.49
N SER A 752 1.65 -29.39 34.10
CA SER A 752 1.22 -29.04 35.46
C SER A 752 1.97 -29.79 36.56
N ASP A 753 2.54 -30.97 36.27
CA ASP A 753 3.14 -31.87 37.28
C ASP A 753 4.66 -32.10 37.13
N ARG A 754 5.29 -31.54 36.09
CA ARG A 754 6.75 -31.32 36.08
C ARG A 754 6.99 -29.90 36.56
N GLY A 755 7.48 -29.79 37.80
CA GLY A 755 7.91 -28.52 38.40
C GLY A 755 8.55 -27.62 37.35
N LEU A 756 7.95 -26.44 37.16
CA LEU A 756 8.36 -25.47 36.16
C LEU A 756 9.90 -25.40 36.11
N PRO A 757 10.53 -25.66 34.95
CA PRO A 757 11.74 -24.92 34.66
C PRO A 757 11.28 -23.46 34.67
N SER A 758 11.95 -22.65 35.47
CA SER A 758 11.88 -21.19 35.48
C SER A 758 12.39 -20.57 34.16
N ASP A 759 12.10 -21.24 33.03
CA ASP A 759 12.50 -20.93 31.65
C ASP A 759 11.26 -20.82 30.73
N ALA A 760 10.06 -20.63 31.29
CA ALA A 760 9.07 -19.86 30.54
C ALA A 760 9.75 -18.52 30.25
N ALA A 761 9.95 -18.22 28.95
CA ALA A 761 10.73 -17.08 28.48
C ALA A 761 10.56 -15.89 29.44
N PRO A 762 11.67 -15.28 29.92
CA PRO A 762 11.59 -14.16 30.83
C PRO A 762 10.56 -13.18 30.30
N ALA A 763 9.75 -12.57 31.18
CA ALA A 763 8.98 -11.39 30.81
C ALA A 763 9.93 -10.49 29.99
N PRO A 764 9.57 -10.11 28.74
CA PRO A 764 10.48 -9.37 27.89
C PRO A 764 10.99 -8.14 28.63
N ASP A 765 12.26 -7.80 28.39
CA ASP A 765 12.93 -6.66 29.02
C ASP A 765 12.03 -5.41 29.00
N PRO A 766 12.12 -4.51 30.01
CA PRO A 766 11.43 -3.22 29.99
C PRO A 766 11.60 -2.46 28.65
N ALA A 767 12.72 -2.72 27.97
CA ALA A 767 13.12 -2.29 26.64
C ALA A 767 12.12 -2.54 25.51
N ASP A 768 11.26 -3.57 25.58
CA ASP A 768 10.34 -3.95 24.50
C ASP A 768 8.88 -3.51 24.78
N SER A 769 8.68 -2.57 25.70
CA SER A 769 7.35 -2.05 26.08
C SER A 769 6.98 -0.76 25.34
N LEU A 770 5.74 -0.68 24.84
CA LEU A 770 5.22 0.56 24.25
C LEU A 770 5.32 1.72 25.27
N PRO A 771 5.66 2.96 24.84
CA PRO A 771 5.71 4.10 25.74
C PRO A 771 4.39 4.29 26.46
N SER A 772 4.45 4.29 27.79
CA SER A 772 3.24 4.35 28.61
C SER A 772 2.32 5.50 28.20
N LEU A 773 1.01 5.27 28.18
CA LEU A 773 0.04 6.34 27.91
C LEU A 773 0.18 7.52 28.89
N GLN A 774 0.78 7.28 30.07
CA GLN A 774 1.11 8.31 31.07
C GLN A 774 2.31 9.16 30.65
N SER A 775 3.37 8.56 30.10
CA SER A 775 4.50 9.32 29.57
C SER A 775 4.12 10.10 28.32
N ALA A 776 3.19 9.62 27.49
CA ALA A 776 2.71 10.30 26.28
C ALA A 776 1.62 11.37 26.49
N VAL A 777 1.27 11.72 27.74
CA VAL A 777 0.25 12.77 28.03
C VAL A 777 0.58 14.11 27.37
N HIS A 778 1.88 14.41 27.22
CA HIS A 778 2.41 15.63 26.60
C HIS A 778 2.27 15.70 25.07
N TRP A 779 1.87 14.60 24.42
CA TRP A 779 1.77 14.56 22.96
C TRP A 779 0.49 15.26 22.47
N PRO A 780 0.52 15.90 21.27
CA PRO A 780 -0.68 16.40 20.63
C PRO A 780 -1.78 15.34 20.61
N ARG A 781 -3.04 15.75 20.78
CA ARG A 781 -4.19 14.81 20.86
C ARG A 781 -4.20 13.79 19.72
N ALA A 782 -3.88 14.23 18.50
CA ALA A 782 -3.78 13.35 17.33
C ALA A 782 -2.71 12.25 17.49
N ALA A 783 -1.53 12.58 18.03
CA ALA A 783 -0.48 11.59 18.29
C ALA A 783 -0.87 10.61 19.41
N ARG A 784 -1.56 11.08 20.46
CA ARG A 784 -2.09 10.22 21.54
C ARG A 784 -3.12 9.20 21.03
N ARG A 785 -3.96 9.59 20.08
CA ARG A 785 -4.95 8.68 19.46
C ARG A 785 -4.27 7.57 18.65
N VAL A 786 -3.25 7.90 17.87
CA VAL A 786 -2.46 6.89 17.14
C VAL A 786 -1.79 5.91 18.10
N LEU A 787 -1.19 6.42 19.19
CA LEU A 787 -0.59 5.57 20.22
C LEU A 787 -1.63 4.66 20.89
N GLY A 788 -2.80 5.21 21.24
CA GLY A 788 -3.91 4.41 21.78
C GLY A 788 -4.39 3.32 20.82
N ALA A 789 -4.51 3.61 19.53
CA ALA A 789 -4.87 2.63 18.52
C ALA A 789 -3.76 1.57 18.30
N ALA A 790 -2.49 1.94 18.50
CA ALA A 790 -1.38 0.98 18.46
C ALA A 790 -1.45 -0.02 19.63
N TYR A 791 -1.81 0.46 20.83
CA TYR A 791 -2.09 -0.40 21.99
C TYR A 791 -3.29 -1.32 21.75
N GLU A 792 -4.38 -0.80 21.19
CA GLU A 792 -5.58 -1.58 20.84
C GLU A 792 -5.23 -2.71 19.86
N LEU A 793 -4.47 -2.40 18.80
CA LEU A 793 -4.01 -3.41 17.84
C LEU A 793 -3.11 -4.45 18.51
N GLN A 794 -2.12 -4.01 19.28
CA GLN A 794 -1.23 -4.94 19.97
C GLN A 794 -2.06 -5.89 20.86
N HIS A 795 -2.98 -5.35 21.66
CA HIS A 795 -3.84 -6.13 22.53
C HIS A 795 -4.72 -7.13 21.77
N ALA A 796 -5.40 -6.69 20.71
CA ALA A 796 -6.27 -7.55 19.91
C ALA A 796 -5.50 -8.73 19.29
N VAL A 797 -4.26 -8.52 18.83
CA VAL A 797 -3.42 -9.58 18.26
C VAL A 797 -2.82 -10.48 19.35
N ASP A 798 -2.37 -9.91 20.48
CA ASP A 798 -1.89 -10.68 21.65
C ASP A 798 -3.01 -11.63 22.14
N VAL A 799 -4.25 -11.15 22.24
CA VAL A 799 -5.43 -11.95 22.64
C VAL A 799 -5.82 -13.00 21.60
N LEU A 800 -5.63 -12.74 20.31
CA LEU A 800 -5.84 -13.73 19.24
C LEU A 800 -4.79 -14.84 19.29
N HIS A 801 -3.52 -14.49 19.51
CA HIS A 801 -2.40 -15.42 19.49
C HIS A 801 -2.33 -16.30 20.74
N SER A 802 -2.52 -15.68 21.92
CA SER A 802 -2.41 -16.34 23.23
C SER A 802 -3.68 -17.06 23.70
N ALA A 803 -4.79 -16.95 22.97
CA ALA A 803 -6.05 -17.63 23.27
C ALA A 803 -5.82 -19.14 23.42
N ARG A 804 -6.22 -19.76 24.54
CA ARG A 804 -6.31 -21.23 24.64
C ARG A 804 -7.69 -21.71 24.20
N ALA A 805 -7.77 -22.94 23.68
CA ALA A 805 -9.05 -23.50 23.23
C ALA A 805 -10.10 -23.53 24.35
N VAL A 806 -9.68 -23.83 25.59
CA VAL A 806 -10.54 -23.86 26.78
C VAL A 806 -11.08 -22.47 27.13
N ASP A 807 -10.28 -21.42 26.93
CA ASP A 807 -10.61 -20.04 27.32
C ASP A 807 -11.49 -19.33 26.29
N LEU A 808 -11.50 -19.76 25.03
CA LEU A 808 -12.30 -19.17 23.95
C LEU A 808 -13.82 -19.16 24.25
N ALA A 809 -14.32 -20.07 25.09
CA ALA A 809 -15.74 -20.14 25.45
C ALA A 809 -16.07 -19.52 26.82
N SER A 810 -15.08 -19.38 27.71
CA SER A 810 -15.27 -18.93 29.11
C SER A 810 -14.83 -17.49 29.34
N THR A 811 -13.92 -16.96 28.52
CA THR A 811 -13.53 -15.55 28.51
C THR A 811 -14.18 -14.85 27.32
N PRO A 812 -15.21 -14.03 27.55
CA PRO A 812 -15.67 -13.10 26.54
C PRO A 812 -14.50 -12.21 26.11
N ALA A 813 -14.41 -11.86 24.83
CA ALA A 813 -13.32 -11.03 24.28
C ALA A 813 -13.13 -9.68 25.00
N TRP A 814 -14.13 -9.24 25.78
CA TRP A 814 -14.18 -7.97 26.51
C TRP A 814 -13.70 -8.01 27.98
N ALA A 815 -13.22 -9.15 28.50
CA ALA A 815 -12.82 -9.25 29.91
C ALA A 815 -11.47 -8.56 30.22
N ASP A 816 -11.52 -7.46 30.97
CA ASP A 816 -10.37 -6.64 31.38
C ASP A 816 -9.58 -7.33 32.55
N PRO A 817 -8.30 -7.71 32.38
CA PRO A 817 -7.55 -8.47 33.39
C PRO A 817 -7.34 -7.69 34.70
N ALA A 818 -7.44 -6.36 34.67
CA ALA A 818 -7.31 -5.50 35.85
C ALA A 818 -8.42 -5.72 36.90
N THR A 819 -9.49 -6.45 36.56
CA THR A 819 -10.62 -6.73 37.46
C THR A 819 -10.52 -8.08 38.17
N GLN A 820 -9.49 -8.88 37.90
CA GLN A 820 -9.23 -10.13 38.63
C GLN A 820 -8.39 -9.88 39.89
N SER A 821 -8.91 -9.09 40.81
CA SER A 821 -8.51 -9.21 42.21
C SER A 821 -9.15 -10.48 42.76
N ILE A 822 -8.34 -11.47 43.12
CA ILE A 822 -8.74 -12.63 43.91
C ILE A 822 -9.36 -12.13 45.22
N PRO A 823 -10.54 -12.65 45.62
CA PRO A 823 -10.71 -13.06 47.00
C PRO A 823 -11.05 -14.55 47.04
N THR A 824 -10.12 -15.31 47.58
CA THR A 824 -10.35 -16.56 48.29
C THR A 824 -11.51 -16.41 49.27
N GLY A 825 -12.51 -17.28 49.19
CA GLY A 825 -13.58 -17.39 50.19
C GLY A 825 -14.81 -18.13 49.69
N GLU A 826 -14.84 -19.44 49.95
CA GLU A 826 -16.02 -20.29 50.20
C GLU A 826 -17.37 -19.93 49.55
N THR A 827 -17.81 -20.76 48.60
CA THR A 827 -18.77 -21.84 48.90
C THR A 827 -18.90 -22.75 47.68
N ALA A 828 -18.52 -24.00 47.86
CA ALA A 828 -18.81 -25.07 46.92
C ALA A 828 -20.33 -25.28 46.85
N VAL A 829 -20.87 -25.27 45.64
CA VAL A 829 -22.15 -25.90 45.34
C VAL A 829 -21.88 -26.95 44.27
N GLU A 830 -22.10 -28.21 44.64
CA GLU A 830 -22.00 -29.38 43.78
C GLU A 830 -22.92 -29.30 42.55
N PRO A 831 -22.56 -29.97 41.45
CA PRO A 831 -23.39 -30.03 40.25
C PRO A 831 -24.52 -31.05 40.45
N ALA A 832 -25.76 -30.58 40.44
CA ALA A 832 -26.91 -31.47 40.29
C ALA A 832 -27.02 -31.94 38.84
N SER A 833 -26.81 -33.24 38.64
CA SER A 833 -27.03 -33.97 37.41
C SER A 833 -28.50 -34.02 36.99
N THR A 834 -28.70 -34.31 35.70
CA THR A 834 -29.89 -34.88 35.06
C THR A 834 -31.14 -34.00 34.95
N GLY A 835 -31.31 -33.45 33.73
CA GLY A 835 -32.51 -32.76 33.27
C GLY A 835 -32.47 -32.58 31.76
N GLU A 836 -32.75 -33.67 31.06
CA GLU A 836 -32.95 -33.77 29.62
C GLU A 836 -33.92 -32.68 29.09
N THR A 837 -33.44 -31.83 28.19
CA THR A 837 -34.18 -31.09 27.14
C THR A 837 -33.09 -30.41 26.28
N ALA A 838 -32.51 -31.06 25.28
CA ALA A 838 -33.09 -31.13 23.94
C ALA A 838 -34.00 -29.90 23.66
N ILE A 839 -33.41 -28.79 23.21
CA ILE A 839 -33.93 -27.83 22.21
C ILE A 839 -32.84 -26.76 21.99
N ALA A 840 -32.18 -26.83 20.83
CA ALA A 840 -31.58 -25.74 20.04
C ALA A 840 -30.68 -26.28 18.89
N THR A 841 -30.62 -27.60 18.69
CA THR A 841 -29.94 -28.25 17.55
C THR A 841 -30.78 -28.27 16.27
N THR A 842 -31.55 -27.20 15.97
CA THR A 842 -32.37 -27.16 14.74
C THR A 842 -32.62 -25.74 14.22
N ALA A 843 -31.56 -24.97 13.98
CA ALA A 843 -31.65 -23.68 13.30
C ALA A 843 -30.68 -23.52 12.10
N ALA A 844 -30.26 -24.61 11.46
CA ALA A 844 -29.48 -24.57 10.21
C ALA A 844 -29.85 -25.68 9.21
N ALA A 845 -31.08 -26.16 9.24
CA ALA A 845 -31.63 -27.03 8.20
C ALA A 845 -33.08 -26.61 7.93
N GLY A 846 -33.32 -26.03 6.75
CA GLY A 846 -34.66 -25.64 6.31
C GLY A 846 -34.94 -24.14 6.33
N GLN A 847 -34.08 -23.33 5.71
CA GLN A 847 -34.66 -22.22 4.95
C GLN A 847 -35.12 -22.80 3.61
N PRO A 848 -36.42 -22.74 3.25
CA PRO A 848 -36.79 -22.91 1.86
C PRO A 848 -35.97 -21.89 1.06
N PRO A 849 -35.52 -22.20 -0.18
CA PRO A 849 -34.85 -21.20 -0.97
C PRO A 849 -35.81 -20.02 -1.06
N VAL A 850 -35.48 -18.92 -0.37
CA VAL A 850 -36.06 -17.61 -0.67
C VAL A 850 -35.97 -17.54 -2.19
N SER A 851 -37.11 -17.42 -2.84
CA SER A 851 -37.25 -17.36 -4.29
C SER A 851 -36.44 -16.18 -4.79
N GLY A 852 -35.14 -16.41 -4.91
CA GLY A 852 -34.17 -15.41 -5.28
C GLY A 852 -34.56 -14.92 -6.65
N ASP A 853 -34.55 -13.61 -6.81
CA ASP A 853 -34.80 -12.97 -8.09
C ASP A 853 -33.95 -13.70 -9.16
N THR A 854 -34.61 -14.47 -10.03
CA THR A 854 -33.93 -15.27 -11.06
C THR A 854 -33.61 -14.43 -12.29
N ALA A 855 -34.11 -13.18 -12.35
CA ALA A 855 -33.90 -12.27 -13.46
C ALA A 855 -32.41 -12.01 -13.78
N PRO A 856 -31.48 -11.86 -12.81
CA PRO A 856 -30.06 -11.70 -13.09
C PRO A 856 -29.43 -12.94 -13.74
N ILE A 857 -29.92 -14.14 -13.42
CA ILE A 857 -29.42 -15.40 -13.98
C ILE A 857 -29.85 -15.51 -15.44
N TRP A 858 -31.13 -15.27 -15.72
CA TRP A 858 -31.67 -15.29 -17.09
C TRP A 858 -31.04 -14.22 -17.98
N ARG A 859 -30.84 -13.01 -17.45
CA ARG A 859 -30.08 -11.96 -18.16
C ARG A 859 -28.72 -12.46 -18.60
N ARG A 860 -27.92 -13.01 -17.67
CA ARG A 860 -26.57 -13.50 -17.97
C ARG A 860 -26.59 -14.67 -18.95
N ALA A 861 -27.59 -15.54 -18.87
CA ALA A 861 -27.75 -16.65 -19.81
C ALA A 861 -28.02 -16.15 -21.23
N ILE A 862 -28.92 -15.19 -21.40
CA ILE A 862 -29.20 -14.55 -22.70
C ILE A 862 -27.94 -13.88 -23.24
N GLN A 863 -27.25 -13.09 -22.41
CA GLN A 863 -25.99 -12.44 -22.79
C GLN A 863 -24.94 -13.48 -23.21
N ALA A 864 -24.79 -14.59 -22.50
CA ALA A 864 -23.85 -15.66 -22.83
C ALA A 864 -24.15 -16.36 -24.16
N GLY A 865 -25.43 -16.69 -24.40
CA GLY A 865 -25.86 -17.28 -25.67
C GLY A 865 -25.63 -16.33 -26.84
N VAL A 866 -26.09 -15.08 -26.74
CA VAL A 866 -25.98 -14.09 -27.82
C VAL A 866 -24.51 -13.71 -28.07
N SER A 867 -23.72 -13.45 -27.03
CA SER A 867 -22.29 -13.15 -27.15
C SER A 867 -21.54 -14.28 -27.85
N THR A 868 -21.81 -15.53 -27.47
CA THR A 868 -21.17 -16.69 -28.09
C THR A 868 -21.57 -16.83 -29.55
N ALA A 869 -22.86 -16.67 -29.89
CA ALA A 869 -23.35 -16.75 -31.27
C ALA A 869 -22.72 -15.67 -32.18
N VAL A 870 -22.71 -14.42 -31.71
CA VAL A 870 -22.14 -13.28 -32.46
C VAL A 870 -20.61 -13.43 -32.60
N ALA A 871 -19.92 -13.93 -31.56
CA ALA A 871 -18.48 -14.18 -31.60
C ALA A 871 -18.10 -15.30 -32.57
N LEU A 872 -18.89 -16.36 -32.63
CA LEU A 872 -18.69 -17.42 -33.63
C LEU A 872 -18.95 -16.90 -35.05
N PHE A 873 -20.02 -16.14 -35.25
CA PHE A 873 -20.33 -15.55 -36.55
C PHE A 873 -19.23 -14.61 -37.03
N LEU A 874 -18.75 -13.68 -36.20
CA LEU A 874 -17.67 -12.76 -36.55
C LEU A 874 -16.31 -13.47 -36.66
N GLY A 875 -16.05 -14.48 -35.82
CA GLY A 875 -14.86 -15.32 -35.90
C GLY A 875 -14.77 -16.10 -37.22
N SER A 876 -15.91 -16.50 -37.79
CA SER A 876 -15.95 -17.21 -39.09
C SER A 876 -15.34 -16.42 -40.25
N TYR A 877 -15.38 -15.08 -40.20
CA TYR A 877 -14.76 -14.21 -41.19
C TYR A 877 -13.23 -14.08 -41.01
N VAL A 878 -12.72 -14.39 -39.82
CA VAL A 878 -11.27 -14.40 -39.53
C VAL A 878 -10.68 -15.75 -39.88
N SER A 879 -11.30 -16.83 -39.40
CA SER A 879 -10.88 -18.19 -39.69
C SER A 879 -12.08 -19.13 -39.70
N THR A 880 -12.39 -19.71 -40.85
CA THR A 880 -13.40 -20.76 -40.97
C THR A 880 -13.02 -22.03 -40.22
N THR A 881 -11.72 -22.24 -39.96
CA THR A 881 -11.17 -23.42 -39.28
C THR A 881 -10.99 -23.22 -37.77
N HIS A 882 -10.87 -21.99 -37.26
CA HIS A 882 -10.59 -21.73 -35.84
C HIS A 882 -11.62 -20.84 -35.11
N GLN A 883 -12.73 -20.47 -35.78
CA GLN A 883 -13.80 -19.61 -35.23
C GLN A 883 -14.26 -19.93 -33.79
N TYR A 884 -14.18 -21.19 -33.35
CA TYR A 884 -14.52 -21.60 -32.00
C TYR A 884 -13.64 -20.95 -30.91
N TRP A 885 -12.40 -20.52 -31.21
CA TRP A 885 -11.57 -19.81 -30.23
C TRP A 885 -12.16 -18.47 -29.79
N ALA A 886 -13.03 -17.83 -30.59
CA ALA A 886 -13.73 -16.62 -30.19
C ALA A 886 -14.87 -16.89 -29.17
N ALA A 887 -15.48 -18.09 -29.21
CA ALA A 887 -16.57 -18.47 -28.32
C ALA A 887 -16.16 -18.52 -26.85
N MET A 888 -14.96 -19.04 -26.58
CA MET A 888 -14.52 -19.25 -25.20
C MET A 888 -14.31 -17.90 -24.46
N PRO A 889 -13.61 -16.90 -25.02
CA PRO A 889 -13.59 -15.48 -24.61
C PRO A 889 -14.97 -14.88 -24.43
N ALA A 890 -15.84 -15.03 -25.43
CA ALA A 890 -17.20 -14.52 -25.40
C ALA A 890 -18.05 -15.07 -24.24
N TYR A 891 -17.88 -16.35 -23.90
CA TYR A 891 -18.57 -17.02 -22.80
C TYR A 891 -18.04 -16.62 -21.42
N GLN A 892 -16.72 -16.66 -21.19
CA GLN A 892 -16.19 -16.42 -19.82
C GLN A 892 -15.97 -14.94 -19.48
N ALA A 893 -15.94 -14.04 -20.47
CA ALA A 893 -15.80 -12.61 -20.21
C ALA A 893 -17.06 -12.04 -19.54
N ILE A 894 -18.24 -12.62 -19.76
CA ILE A 894 -19.50 -12.09 -19.23
C ILE A 894 -19.51 -12.09 -17.71
N GLY A 895 -19.64 -10.89 -17.17
CA GLY A 895 -19.78 -10.60 -15.75
C GLY A 895 -21.23 -10.34 -15.35
N GLY A 896 -21.43 -10.04 -14.08
CA GLY A 896 -22.72 -9.60 -13.56
C GLY A 896 -23.10 -8.16 -13.87
N THR A 897 -22.12 -7.37 -14.28
CA THR A 897 -22.23 -5.96 -14.68
C THR A 897 -21.32 -5.71 -15.89
N ASP A 898 -21.51 -4.59 -16.58
CA ASP A 898 -20.67 -4.12 -17.67
C ASP A 898 -19.19 -3.97 -17.25
N GLY A 899 -18.91 -3.35 -16.11
CA GLY A 899 -17.55 -3.20 -15.59
C GLY A 899 -16.89 -4.54 -15.24
N GLU A 900 -17.63 -5.49 -14.65
CA GLU A 900 -17.08 -6.82 -14.37
C GLU A 900 -16.72 -7.55 -15.67
N THR A 901 -17.54 -7.36 -16.71
CA THR A 901 -17.30 -7.90 -18.05
C THR A 901 -16.04 -7.29 -18.68
N PHE A 902 -15.85 -5.97 -18.55
CA PHE A 902 -14.65 -5.28 -19.02
C PHE A 902 -13.37 -5.78 -18.33
N VAL A 903 -13.38 -5.91 -16.99
CA VAL A 903 -12.21 -6.40 -16.24
C VAL A 903 -11.88 -7.83 -16.63
N LYS A 904 -12.87 -8.74 -16.72
CA LYS A 904 -12.62 -10.12 -17.16
C LYS A 904 -12.13 -10.18 -18.61
N GLY A 905 -12.71 -9.37 -19.50
CA GLY A 905 -12.31 -9.26 -20.90
C GLY A 905 -10.85 -8.81 -21.05
N SER A 906 -10.47 -7.72 -20.38
CA SER A 906 -9.09 -7.19 -20.40
C SER A 906 -8.08 -8.15 -19.78
N GLN A 907 -8.37 -8.71 -18.60
CA GLN A 907 -7.51 -9.73 -17.96
C GLN A 907 -7.28 -10.93 -18.86
N ARG A 908 -8.31 -11.32 -19.62
CA ARG A 908 -8.22 -12.43 -20.55
C ARG A 908 -7.39 -12.08 -21.79
N ILE A 909 -7.58 -10.91 -22.38
CA ILE A 909 -6.75 -10.45 -23.50
C ILE A 909 -5.27 -10.43 -23.09
N VAL A 910 -4.94 -9.80 -21.96
CA VAL A 910 -3.55 -9.73 -21.46
C VAL A 910 -2.99 -11.13 -21.19
N GLY A 911 -3.74 -11.96 -20.48
CA GLY A 911 -3.31 -13.33 -20.17
C GLY A 911 -3.11 -14.18 -21.42
N THR A 912 -4.03 -14.13 -22.39
CA THR A 912 -3.94 -14.91 -23.62
C THR A 912 -2.85 -14.40 -24.57
N VAL A 913 -2.62 -13.09 -24.69
CA VAL A 913 -1.52 -12.56 -25.52
C VAL A 913 -0.18 -13.00 -24.97
N LEU A 914 0.08 -12.77 -23.67
CA LEU A 914 1.34 -13.20 -23.05
C LEU A 914 1.50 -14.72 -23.08
N GLY A 915 0.42 -15.46 -22.81
CA GLY A 915 0.41 -16.92 -22.82
C GLY A 915 0.63 -17.51 -24.21
N ALA A 916 0.10 -16.86 -25.26
CA ALA A 916 0.36 -17.23 -26.64
C ALA A 916 1.83 -16.98 -27.00
N ILE A 917 2.35 -15.78 -26.75
CA ILE A 917 3.75 -15.43 -27.08
C ILE A 917 4.72 -16.43 -26.43
N VAL A 918 4.58 -16.67 -25.12
CA VAL A 918 5.48 -17.57 -24.38
C VAL A 918 5.23 -19.03 -24.75
N GLY A 919 3.96 -19.47 -24.78
CA GLY A 919 3.60 -20.87 -25.01
C GLY A 919 3.92 -21.36 -26.42
N PHE A 920 3.56 -20.58 -27.45
CA PHE A 920 3.91 -20.90 -28.82
C PHE A 920 5.42 -20.71 -29.06
N GLY A 921 6.07 -19.73 -28.43
CA GLY A 921 7.52 -19.56 -28.50
C GLY A 921 8.28 -20.79 -28.00
N ILE A 922 7.86 -21.36 -26.86
CA ILE A 922 8.42 -22.61 -26.33
C ILE A 922 8.12 -23.79 -27.26
N ALA A 923 6.88 -23.92 -27.74
CA ALA A 923 6.48 -25.02 -28.62
C ALA A 923 7.29 -25.04 -29.94
N ILE A 924 7.41 -23.88 -30.59
CA ILE A 924 8.17 -23.73 -31.85
C ILE A 924 9.66 -23.99 -31.63
N ALA A 925 10.23 -23.50 -30.53
CA ALA A 925 11.66 -23.68 -30.23
C ALA A 925 12.00 -25.14 -29.86
N ALA A 926 11.10 -25.84 -29.17
CA ALA A 926 11.30 -27.22 -28.74
C ALA A 926 11.02 -28.25 -29.85
N GLY A 927 10.17 -27.90 -30.82
CA GLY A 927 9.63 -28.82 -31.83
C GLY A 927 8.87 -30.00 -31.19
N PRO A 928 8.71 -31.13 -31.90
CA PRO A 928 7.93 -32.28 -31.44
C PRO A 928 8.62 -33.10 -30.32
N ASN A 929 9.55 -32.52 -29.57
CA ASN A 929 10.30 -33.22 -28.54
C ASN A 929 9.45 -33.44 -27.27
N PRO A 930 9.03 -34.69 -26.97
CA PRO A 930 8.16 -34.96 -25.84
C PRO A 930 8.83 -34.67 -24.48
N ALA A 931 10.17 -34.68 -24.42
CA ALA A 931 10.92 -34.37 -23.20
C ALA A 931 10.73 -32.91 -22.75
N VAL A 932 10.32 -32.01 -23.63
CA VAL A 932 10.02 -30.60 -23.32
C VAL A 932 8.52 -30.36 -23.27
N LEU A 933 7.76 -30.85 -24.26
CA LEU A 933 6.32 -30.60 -24.36
C LEU A 933 5.53 -31.18 -23.17
N VAL A 934 5.86 -32.40 -22.71
CA VAL A 934 5.12 -33.07 -21.63
C VAL A 934 5.33 -32.37 -20.27
N PRO A 935 6.56 -32.04 -19.83
CA PRO A 935 6.75 -31.25 -18.61
C PRO A 935 6.11 -29.87 -18.67
N VAL A 936 6.21 -29.16 -19.81
CA VAL A 936 5.62 -27.83 -19.97
C VAL A 936 4.09 -27.90 -19.92
N LEU A 937 3.49 -28.93 -20.52
CA LEU A 937 2.05 -29.20 -20.43
C LEU A 937 1.64 -29.49 -18.98
N ALA A 938 2.39 -30.32 -18.26
CA ALA A 938 2.14 -30.64 -16.85
C ALA A 938 2.21 -29.39 -15.96
N VAL A 939 3.22 -28.55 -16.15
CA VAL A 939 3.37 -27.25 -15.46
C VAL A 939 2.21 -26.33 -15.79
N SER A 940 1.77 -26.28 -17.06
CA SER A 940 0.65 -25.44 -17.49
C SER A 940 -0.67 -25.88 -16.84
N VAL A 941 -0.95 -27.18 -16.81
CA VAL A 941 -2.12 -27.76 -16.12
C VAL A 941 -2.10 -27.46 -14.62
N PHE A 942 -0.96 -27.68 -13.99
CA PHE A 942 -0.76 -27.38 -12.56
C PHE A 942 -0.94 -25.89 -12.26
N ALA A 943 -0.27 -25.00 -13.00
CA ALA A 943 -0.32 -23.57 -12.73
C ALA A 943 -1.69 -22.96 -13.05
N MET A 944 -2.37 -23.40 -14.12
CA MET A 944 -3.74 -22.99 -14.44
C MET A 944 -4.70 -23.33 -13.30
N THR A 945 -4.58 -24.53 -12.72
CA THR A 945 -5.44 -24.98 -11.61
C THR A 945 -5.08 -24.28 -10.29
N TYR A 946 -3.78 -24.09 -10.02
CA TYR A 946 -3.28 -23.39 -8.82
C TYR A 946 -3.73 -21.92 -8.77
N PHE A 947 -3.60 -21.18 -9.87
CA PHE A 947 -3.94 -19.75 -9.91
C PHE A 947 -5.43 -19.45 -10.13
N ARG A 948 -6.29 -20.47 -10.34
CA ARG A 948 -7.71 -20.31 -10.71
C ARG A 948 -8.50 -19.39 -9.79
N GLY A 949 -8.29 -19.50 -8.47
CA GLY A 949 -8.93 -18.66 -7.46
C GLY A 949 -8.08 -17.46 -7.00
N ALA A 950 -6.87 -17.31 -7.55
CA ALA A 950 -5.91 -16.29 -7.15
C ALA A 950 -5.80 -15.15 -8.16
N SER A 951 -5.72 -15.48 -9.46
CA SER A 951 -5.46 -14.52 -10.54
C SER A 951 -6.01 -15.03 -11.87
N SER A 952 -7.09 -14.40 -12.34
CA SER A 952 -7.70 -14.67 -13.65
C SER A 952 -6.74 -14.50 -14.85
N PRO A 953 -5.89 -13.46 -14.94
CA PRO A 953 -4.97 -13.32 -16.08
C PRO A 953 -3.91 -14.43 -16.08
N LEU A 954 -3.39 -14.85 -14.92
CA LEU A 954 -2.44 -15.98 -14.84
C LEU A 954 -3.10 -17.30 -15.24
N THR A 955 -4.36 -17.54 -14.85
CA THR A 955 -5.10 -18.71 -15.32
C THR A 955 -5.25 -18.72 -16.84
N SER A 956 -5.57 -17.57 -17.44
CA SER A 956 -5.71 -17.44 -18.90
C SER A 956 -4.36 -17.62 -19.62
N PHE A 957 -3.27 -17.14 -19.02
CA PHE A 957 -1.90 -17.33 -19.49
C PHE A 957 -1.53 -18.81 -19.58
N PHE A 958 -1.60 -19.54 -18.46
CA PHE A 958 -1.23 -20.96 -18.44
C PHE A 958 -2.20 -21.83 -19.24
N MET A 959 -3.48 -21.46 -19.32
CA MET A 959 -4.43 -22.18 -20.16
C MET A 959 -4.13 -22.01 -21.66
N THR A 960 -3.73 -20.81 -22.09
CA THR A 960 -3.35 -20.59 -23.50
C THR A 960 -2.05 -21.33 -23.83
N MET A 961 -1.10 -21.33 -22.90
CA MET A 961 0.14 -22.08 -23.02
C MET A 961 -0.09 -23.60 -23.10
N MET A 962 -1.03 -24.13 -22.29
CA MET A 962 -1.48 -25.53 -22.37
C MET A 962 -2.00 -25.87 -23.78
N PHE A 963 -2.79 -24.99 -24.40
CA PHE A 963 -3.25 -25.20 -25.77
C PHE A 963 -2.14 -25.16 -26.80
N ALA A 964 -1.15 -24.27 -26.65
CA ALA A 964 0.00 -24.26 -27.54
C ALA A 964 0.75 -25.60 -27.52
N GLN A 965 1.01 -26.17 -26.33
CA GLN A 965 1.66 -27.48 -26.22
C GLN A 965 0.79 -28.60 -26.80
N LEU A 966 -0.53 -28.53 -26.60
CA LEU A 966 -1.46 -29.50 -27.14
C LEU A 966 -1.48 -29.49 -28.67
N TYR A 967 -1.46 -28.30 -29.30
CA TYR A 967 -1.45 -28.16 -30.76
C TYR A 967 -0.16 -28.64 -31.39
N GLU A 968 0.99 -28.35 -30.77
CA GLU A 968 2.27 -28.91 -31.22
C GLU A 968 2.27 -30.43 -31.13
N PHE A 969 1.77 -30.97 -30.01
CA PHE A 969 1.69 -32.43 -29.81
C PHE A 969 0.75 -33.11 -30.82
N LEU A 970 -0.31 -32.43 -31.25
CA LEU A 970 -1.22 -32.90 -32.31
C LEU A 970 -0.67 -32.68 -33.74
N GLY A 971 0.48 -32.02 -33.89
CA GLY A 971 1.04 -31.67 -35.21
C GLY A 971 0.21 -30.65 -35.98
N ARG A 972 -0.60 -29.84 -35.29
CA ARG A 972 -1.54 -28.86 -35.89
C ARG A 972 -1.06 -27.41 -35.77
N LEU A 973 0.19 -27.18 -35.35
CA LEU A 973 0.71 -25.84 -35.08
C LEU A 973 1.24 -25.18 -36.37
N ASN A 974 0.74 -23.99 -36.69
CA ASN A 974 1.23 -23.16 -37.79
C ASN A 974 1.61 -21.76 -37.27
N SER A 975 2.50 -21.05 -37.97
CA SER A 975 2.93 -19.69 -37.56
C SER A 975 1.78 -18.68 -37.56
N GLU A 976 0.77 -18.86 -38.42
CA GLU A 976 -0.45 -18.04 -38.48
C GLU A 976 -1.40 -18.28 -37.28
N THR A 977 -1.32 -19.45 -36.65
CA THR A 977 -2.16 -19.87 -35.50
C THR A 977 -2.02 -18.90 -34.32
N ILE A 978 -0.83 -18.31 -34.11
CA ILE A 978 -0.58 -17.35 -33.04
C ILE A 978 -1.40 -16.06 -33.25
N GLY A 979 -1.37 -15.53 -34.47
CA GLY A 979 -2.08 -14.31 -34.83
C GLY A 979 -3.59 -14.48 -34.74
N VAL A 980 -4.11 -15.59 -35.27
CA VAL A 980 -5.53 -15.93 -35.22
C VAL A 980 -6.01 -16.05 -33.76
N ARG A 981 -5.23 -16.68 -32.88
CA ARG A 981 -5.58 -16.82 -31.46
C ARG A 981 -5.73 -15.49 -30.73
N ILE A 982 -4.85 -14.53 -31.01
CA ILE A 982 -4.91 -13.19 -30.42
C ILE A 982 -6.14 -12.44 -30.95
N VAL A 983 -6.35 -12.43 -32.27
CA VAL A 983 -7.47 -11.73 -32.92
C VAL A 983 -8.81 -12.26 -32.46
N GLU A 984 -9.03 -13.57 -32.48
CA GLU A 984 -10.31 -14.18 -32.08
C GLU A 984 -10.58 -13.99 -30.59
N THR A 985 -9.55 -13.90 -29.75
CA THR A 985 -9.70 -13.58 -28.33
C THR A 985 -10.16 -12.14 -28.11
N ILE A 986 -9.60 -11.20 -28.86
CA ILE A 986 -10.01 -9.80 -28.83
C ILE A 986 -11.46 -9.66 -29.33
N ILE A 987 -11.82 -10.35 -30.41
CA ILE A 987 -13.19 -10.38 -30.96
C ILE A 987 -14.17 -10.90 -29.91
N GLY A 988 -13.92 -12.07 -29.32
CA GLY A 988 -14.83 -12.64 -28.33
C GLY A 988 -14.95 -11.80 -27.06
N ALA A 989 -13.86 -11.25 -26.54
CA ALA A 989 -13.90 -10.36 -25.38
C ALA A 989 -14.60 -9.02 -25.68
N GLY A 990 -14.37 -8.46 -26.88
CA GLY A 990 -15.02 -7.23 -27.33
C GLY A 990 -16.54 -7.41 -27.53
N ILE A 991 -16.96 -8.52 -28.12
CA ILE A 991 -18.39 -8.84 -28.30
C ILE A 991 -19.08 -9.05 -26.96
N ALA A 992 -18.43 -9.73 -26.01
CA ALA A 992 -18.99 -9.86 -24.66
C ALA A 992 -19.23 -8.50 -24.01
N LEU A 993 -18.32 -7.54 -24.18
CA LEU A 993 -18.49 -6.18 -23.68
C LEU A 993 -19.65 -5.45 -24.37
N ILE A 994 -19.73 -5.53 -25.71
CA ILE A 994 -20.82 -4.92 -26.49
C ILE A 994 -22.18 -5.51 -26.07
N VAL A 995 -22.26 -6.83 -25.92
CA VAL A 995 -23.48 -7.52 -25.48
C VAL A 995 -23.86 -7.14 -24.05
N ALA A 996 -22.89 -7.04 -23.14
CA ALA A 996 -23.14 -6.60 -21.77
C ALA A 996 -23.63 -5.13 -21.69
N ALA A 997 -23.22 -4.28 -22.65
CA ALA A 997 -23.62 -2.88 -22.74
C ALA A 997 -24.96 -2.66 -23.44
N LEU A 998 -25.35 -3.53 -24.40
CA LEU A 998 -26.56 -3.36 -25.22
C LEU A 998 -27.73 -4.24 -24.79
N ILE A 999 -27.48 -5.47 -24.30
CA ILE A 999 -28.54 -6.45 -24.01
C ILE A 999 -28.80 -6.48 -22.50
N LEU A 1000 -29.94 -5.91 -22.07
CA LEU A 1000 -30.35 -5.82 -20.66
C LEU A 1000 -29.24 -5.21 -19.77
N PRO A 1001 -28.75 -3.99 -20.07
CA PRO A 1001 -27.57 -3.44 -19.41
C PRO A 1001 -27.79 -3.27 -17.90
N THR A 1002 -26.78 -3.64 -17.12
CA THR A 1002 -26.69 -3.29 -15.70
C THR A 1002 -25.36 -2.61 -15.46
N ARG A 1003 -25.39 -1.29 -15.32
CA ARG A 1003 -24.21 -0.49 -15.04
C ARG A 1003 -23.67 -0.81 -13.66
N THR A 1004 -22.35 -0.96 -13.54
CA THR A 1004 -21.70 -1.23 -12.25
C THR A 1004 -22.00 -0.11 -11.22
N SER A 1005 -22.09 1.16 -11.67
CA SER A 1005 -22.46 2.30 -10.82
C SER A 1005 -23.82 2.14 -10.15
N ASP A 1006 -24.84 1.73 -10.91
CA ASP A 1006 -26.22 1.67 -10.44
C ASP A 1006 -26.44 0.47 -9.52
N LYS A 1007 -25.72 -0.63 -9.77
CA LYS A 1007 -25.71 -1.77 -8.87
C LYS A 1007 -24.99 -1.42 -7.56
N PHE A 1008 -23.86 -0.71 -7.63
CA PHE A 1008 -23.13 -0.24 -6.46
C PHE A 1008 -23.99 0.70 -5.61
N ALA A 1009 -24.63 1.72 -6.21
CA ALA A 1009 -25.49 2.66 -5.50
C ALA A 1009 -26.67 1.96 -4.80
N ARG A 1010 -27.34 1.00 -5.45
CA ARG A 1010 -28.41 0.21 -4.81
C ARG A 1010 -27.93 -0.62 -3.62
N GLN A 1011 -26.77 -1.27 -3.74
CA GLN A 1011 -26.19 -2.03 -2.64
C GLN A 1011 -25.71 -1.13 -1.50
N ALA A 1012 -25.16 0.05 -1.82
CA ALA A 1012 -24.77 1.06 -0.85
C ALA A 1012 -25.98 1.55 -0.04
N VAL A 1013 -27.09 1.91 -0.70
CA VAL A 1013 -28.34 2.29 -0.03
C VAL A 1013 -28.88 1.16 0.84
N GLN A 1014 -28.83 -0.09 0.37
CA GLN A 1014 -29.28 -1.25 1.16
C GLN A 1014 -28.43 -1.45 2.42
N LEU A 1015 -27.10 -1.28 2.31
CA LEU A 1015 -26.19 -1.34 3.45
C LEU A 1015 -26.45 -0.19 4.42
N THR A 1016 -26.56 1.05 3.93
CA THR A 1016 -26.85 2.22 4.74
C THR A 1016 -28.15 2.05 5.53
N ARG A 1017 -29.24 1.57 4.91
CA ARG A 1017 -30.50 1.28 5.61
C ARG A 1017 -30.37 0.18 6.66
N THR A 1018 -29.53 -0.83 6.42
CA THR A 1018 -29.29 -1.89 7.41
C THR A 1018 -28.50 -1.35 8.61
N VAL A 1019 -27.51 -0.49 8.37
CA VAL A 1019 -26.72 0.19 9.40
C VAL A 1019 -27.59 1.18 10.20
N GLU A 1020 -28.39 1.98 9.52
CA GLU A 1020 -29.36 2.89 10.16
C GLU A 1020 -30.32 2.14 11.08
N SER A 1021 -30.93 1.05 10.57
CA SER A 1021 -31.87 0.24 11.36
C SER A 1021 -31.23 -0.35 12.61
N ILE A 1022 -30.00 -0.87 12.53
CA ILE A 1022 -29.31 -1.43 13.71
C ILE A 1022 -28.90 -0.32 14.68
N THR A 1023 -28.38 0.81 14.18
CA THR A 1023 -28.00 1.96 15.03
C THR A 1023 -29.21 2.52 15.77
N MET A 1024 -30.36 2.69 15.11
CA MET A 1024 -31.60 3.16 15.77
C MET A 1024 -32.11 2.15 16.79
N THR A 1025 -32.05 0.86 16.49
CA THR A 1025 -32.43 -0.20 17.45
C THR A 1025 -31.54 -0.14 18.69
N THR A 1026 -30.22 0.02 18.51
CA THR A 1026 -29.26 0.18 19.61
C THR A 1026 -29.48 1.48 20.39
N LEU A 1027 -29.79 2.58 19.71
CA LEU A 1027 -30.10 3.87 20.32
C LEU A 1027 -31.35 3.77 21.22
N GLU A 1028 -32.41 3.12 20.75
CA GLU A 1028 -33.63 2.87 21.55
C GLU A 1028 -33.33 2.05 22.81
N LEU A 1029 -32.44 1.05 22.73
CA LEU A 1029 -32.03 0.24 23.88
C LEU A 1029 -31.32 1.10 24.94
N TRP A 1030 -30.44 2.00 24.52
CA TRP A 1030 -29.77 2.97 25.39
C TRP A 1030 -30.75 3.98 26.00
N LYS A 1031 -31.65 4.56 25.20
CA LYS A 1031 -32.69 5.52 25.64
C LYS A 1031 -33.62 4.92 26.69
N ARG A 1032 -34.04 3.66 26.49
CA ARG A 1032 -34.92 2.93 27.42
C ARG A 1032 -34.20 2.37 28.64
N ASN A 1033 -32.87 2.40 28.67
CA ASN A 1033 -32.02 1.88 29.75
C ASN A 1033 -32.40 0.43 30.16
N ARG A 1034 -32.70 -0.44 29.17
CA ARG A 1034 -33.27 -1.79 29.39
C ARG A 1034 -32.29 -2.91 29.04
N GLN A 1035 -32.28 -3.95 29.88
CA GLN A 1035 -31.84 -5.34 29.60
C GLN A 1035 -31.88 -5.85 28.13
N PRO A 1036 -30.84 -5.97 27.27
CA PRO A 1036 -31.03 -6.68 26.02
C PRO A 1036 -31.34 -8.13 26.40
N SER A 1037 -32.49 -8.60 25.94
CA SER A 1037 -32.86 -10.00 26.10
C SER A 1037 -31.96 -10.89 25.22
N THR A 1038 -31.92 -12.19 25.49
CA THR A 1038 -31.23 -13.15 24.62
C THR A 1038 -31.72 -13.08 23.18
N ASP A 1039 -33.00 -12.75 22.97
CA ASP A 1039 -33.59 -12.57 21.64
C ASP A 1039 -33.08 -11.29 20.97
N ASP A 1040 -32.90 -10.20 21.73
CA ASP A 1040 -32.33 -8.94 21.23
C ASP A 1040 -30.86 -9.11 20.82
N ILE A 1041 -30.05 -9.80 21.63
CA ILE A 1041 -28.65 -10.11 21.29
C ILE A 1041 -28.57 -11.01 20.04
N THR A 1042 -29.47 -11.98 19.92
CA THR A 1042 -29.54 -12.85 18.74
C THR A 1042 -30.00 -12.07 17.49
N ALA A 1043 -30.89 -11.09 17.65
CA ALA A 1043 -31.31 -10.21 16.56
C ALA A 1043 -30.19 -9.26 16.11
N LEU A 1044 -29.47 -8.64 17.04
CA LEU A 1044 -28.33 -7.74 16.78
C LEU A 1044 -27.20 -8.49 16.07
N SER A 1045 -26.78 -9.66 16.60
CA SER A 1045 -25.76 -10.50 15.96
C SER A 1045 -26.15 -10.98 14.56
N LYS A 1046 -27.45 -11.27 14.34
CA LYS A 1046 -27.97 -11.61 13.00
C LYS A 1046 -27.88 -10.43 12.05
N GLN A 1047 -28.28 -9.23 12.47
CA GLN A 1047 -28.19 -8.02 11.65
C GLN A 1047 -26.72 -7.63 11.39
N GLU A 1048 -25.83 -7.82 12.37
CA GLU A 1048 -24.39 -7.65 12.21
C GLU A 1048 -23.81 -8.57 11.12
N SER A 1049 -24.22 -9.83 11.11
CA SER A 1049 -23.83 -10.78 10.06
C SER A 1049 -24.34 -10.34 8.68
N VAL A 1050 -25.56 -9.79 8.61
CA VAL A 1050 -26.15 -9.25 7.38
C VAL A 1050 -25.37 -8.04 6.88
N MET A 1051 -25.06 -7.05 7.71
CA MET A 1051 -24.29 -5.87 7.28
C MET A 1051 -22.88 -6.28 6.80
N THR A 1052 -22.25 -7.24 7.47
CA THR A 1052 -20.94 -7.78 7.08
C THR A 1052 -21.01 -8.47 5.72
N SER A 1053 -22.05 -9.27 5.48
CA SER A 1053 -22.28 -9.90 4.17
C SER A 1053 -22.52 -8.86 3.07
N GLN A 1054 -23.32 -7.84 3.35
CA GLN A 1054 -23.62 -6.77 2.40
C GLN A 1054 -22.38 -5.94 2.05
N LEU A 1055 -21.50 -5.65 3.01
CA LEU A 1055 -20.22 -4.96 2.75
C LEU A 1055 -19.32 -5.80 1.82
N ARG A 1056 -19.24 -7.12 2.01
CA ARG A 1056 -18.49 -8.01 1.11
C ARG A 1056 -19.06 -7.98 -0.31
N ASP A 1057 -20.39 -8.02 -0.45
CA ASP A 1057 -21.07 -7.94 -1.74
C ASP A 1057 -20.85 -6.58 -2.42
N LEU A 1058 -20.86 -5.49 -1.66
CA LEU A 1058 -20.59 -4.14 -2.14
C LEU A 1058 -19.14 -4.01 -2.65
N GLN A 1059 -18.16 -4.55 -1.91
CA GLN A 1059 -16.76 -4.60 -2.33
C GLN A 1059 -16.55 -5.41 -3.62
N ALA A 1060 -17.23 -6.55 -3.74
CA ALA A 1060 -17.19 -7.38 -4.93
C ALA A 1060 -17.72 -6.64 -6.15
N THR A 1061 -18.83 -5.90 -6.00
CA THR A 1061 -19.40 -5.06 -7.06
C THR A 1061 -18.52 -3.85 -7.39
N ALA A 1062 -17.82 -3.27 -6.42
CA ALA A 1062 -16.94 -2.12 -6.63
C ALA A 1062 -15.64 -2.46 -7.40
N GLY A 1063 -15.26 -3.73 -7.48
CA GLY A 1063 -14.01 -4.20 -8.11
C GLY A 1063 -13.66 -3.53 -9.45
N PRO A 1064 -14.59 -3.44 -10.43
CA PRO A 1064 -14.36 -2.76 -11.70
C PRO A 1064 -14.19 -1.24 -11.58
N LEU A 1065 -15.01 -0.57 -10.76
CA LEU A 1065 -14.98 0.88 -10.57
C LEU A 1065 -13.63 1.36 -10.00
N ARG A 1066 -12.94 0.49 -9.26
CA ARG A 1066 -11.61 0.77 -8.67
C ARG A 1066 -10.49 0.94 -9.71
N HIS A 1067 -10.69 0.45 -10.94
CA HIS A 1067 -9.73 0.61 -12.03
C HIS A 1067 -10.02 1.84 -12.89
N GLY A 1068 -11.10 2.58 -12.62
CA GLY A 1068 -11.45 3.81 -13.33
C GLY A 1068 -10.55 4.99 -12.95
N SER A 1069 -10.38 5.93 -13.89
CA SER A 1069 -9.81 7.25 -13.58
C SER A 1069 -10.68 7.96 -12.53
N GLY A 1070 -10.06 8.55 -11.51
CA GLY A 1070 -10.78 9.21 -10.40
C GLY A 1070 -11.15 8.31 -9.21
N ALA A 1071 -10.77 7.02 -9.21
CA ALA A 1071 -11.06 6.10 -8.10
C ALA A 1071 -10.53 6.57 -6.73
N PHE A 1072 -9.49 7.41 -6.72
CA PHE A 1072 -8.81 7.95 -5.54
C PHE A 1072 -9.14 9.42 -5.23
N GLU A 1073 -10.01 10.07 -6.01
CA GLU A 1073 -10.44 11.45 -5.75
C GLU A 1073 -11.30 11.54 -4.48
N PRO A 1074 -11.50 12.73 -3.87
CA PRO A 1074 -12.29 12.93 -2.65
C PRO A 1074 -13.67 12.24 -2.65
N GLY A 1075 -14.38 12.19 -3.79
CA GLY A 1075 -15.64 11.44 -3.96
C GLY A 1075 -15.50 10.07 -4.67
N GLY A 1076 -14.29 9.56 -4.84
CA GLY A 1076 -13.97 8.33 -5.57
C GLY A 1076 -14.42 7.05 -4.86
N ILE A 1077 -14.52 5.95 -5.61
CA ILE A 1077 -15.04 4.66 -5.10
C ILE A 1077 -14.24 4.12 -3.90
N GLU A 1078 -12.93 4.38 -3.84
CA GLU A 1078 -12.09 3.91 -2.73
C GLU A 1078 -12.41 4.65 -1.43
N ASN A 1079 -12.64 5.98 -1.50
CA ASN A 1079 -13.02 6.75 -0.31
C ASN A 1079 -14.40 6.32 0.20
N ARG A 1080 -15.36 6.07 -0.70
CA ARG A 1080 -16.68 5.55 -0.34
C ARG A 1080 -16.60 4.20 0.36
N LEU A 1081 -15.76 3.29 -0.14
CA LEU A 1081 -15.54 1.99 0.49
C LEU A 1081 -14.88 2.14 1.87
N THR A 1082 -13.89 3.03 2.01
CA THR A 1082 -13.28 3.32 3.32
C THR A 1082 -14.31 3.90 4.30
N GLY A 1083 -15.16 4.82 3.87
CA GLY A 1083 -16.22 5.36 4.71
C GLY A 1083 -17.20 4.28 5.19
N PHE A 1084 -17.57 3.31 4.33
CA PHE A 1084 -18.37 2.16 4.78
C PHE A 1084 -17.64 1.26 5.80
N TRP A 1085 -16.32 1.12 5.69
CA TRP A 1085 -15.53 0.39 6.68
C TRP A 1085 -15.50 1.08 8.03
N GLU A 1086 -15.23 2.39 8.02
CA GLU A 1086 -15.25 3.22 9.23
C GLU A 1086 -16.64 3.24 9.87
N LEU A 1087 -17.69 3.37 9.06
CA LEU A 1087 -19.08 3.31 9.51
C LEU A 1087 -19.39 1.96 10.18
N LEU A 1088 -19.00 0.83 9.59
CA LEU A 1088 -19.22 -0.48 10.20
C LEU A 1088 -18.40 -0.68 11.48
N TYR A 1089 -17.15 -0.20 11.52
CA TYR A 1089 -16.29 -0.25 12.71
C TYR A 1089 -16.95 0.46 13.90
N TYR A 1090 -17.37 1.71 13.71
CA TYR A 1090 -17.98 2.51 14.77
C TYR A 1090 -19.37 2.00 15.14
N THR A 1091 -20.16 1.54 14.17
CA THR A 1091 -21.46 0.91 14.44
C THR A 1091 -21.31 -0.35 15.28
N ARG A 1092 -20.31 -1.20 14.98
CA ARG A 1092 -20.04 -2.41 15.77
C ARG A 1092 -19.58 -2.09 17.18
N HIS A 1093 -18.73 -1.08 17.36
CA HIS A 1093 -18.34 -0.62 18.71
C HIS A 1093 -19.53 -0.09 19.49
N PHE A 1094 -20.46 0.62 18.84
CA PHE A 1094 -21.70 1.07 19.45
C PHE A 1094 -22.59 -0.11 19.86
N ILE A 1095 -22.78 -1.11 19.00
CA ILE A 1095 -23.52 -2.34 19.32
C ILE A 1095 -22.87 -3.09 20.48
N GLY A 1096 -21.55 -3.31 20.42
CA GLY A 1096 -20.79 -4.01 21.47
C GLY A 1096 -20.87 -3.28 22.81
N SER A 1097 -20.89 -1.94 22.82
CA SER A 1097 -21.09 -1.17 24.04
C SER A 1097 -22.48 -1.38 24.66
N ALA A 1098 -23.52 -1.59 23.84
CA ALA A 1098 -24.85 -1.91 24.30
C ALA A 1098 -24.94 -3.35 24.85
N GLU A 1099 -24.19 -4.30 24.28
CA GLU A 1099 -24.08 -5.67 24.81
C GLU A 1099 -23.32 -5.74 26.15
N GLN A 1100 -22.32 -4.85 26.34
CA GLN A 1100 -21.45 -4.81 27.52
C GLN A 1100 -22.05 -4.02 28.71
N GLY A 1101 -22.93 -3.04 28.45
CA GLY A 1101 -23.19 -1.92 29.37
C GLY A 1101 -24.50 -1.94 30.14
N HIS A 1102 -24.80 -3.00 30.90
CA HIS A 1102 -26.13 -3.18 31.51
C HIS A 1102 -26.42 -2.60 32.90
N ARG A 1103 -25.57 -1.71 33.41
CA ARG A 1103 -25.75 -1.12 34.76
C ARG A 1103 -25.57 0.39 34.81
N VAL A 1104 -25.43 1.02 33.65
CA VAL A 1104 -24.77 2.30 33.52
C VAL A 1104 -25.65 3.22 32.67
N ARG A 1105 -26.43 4.08 33.34
CA ARG A 1105 -27.34 5.02 32.68
C ARG A 1105 -26.55 6.20 32.12
N ALA A 1106 -26.73 6.51 30.85
CA ALA A 1106 -26.23 7.77 30.29
C ALA A 1106 -27.03 8.95 30.88
N HIS A 1107 -26.31 9.99 31.31
CA HIS A 1107 -26.80 11.24 31.91
C HIS A 1107 -27.20 12.30 30.86
N LEU A 1108 -27.84 11.89 29.76
CA LEU A 1108 -28.39 12.79 28.75
C LEU A 1108 -29.84 13.20 29.08
N THR A 1109 -30.19 14.46 28.83
CA THR A 1109 -31.57 14.97 28.92
C THR A 1109 -32.46 14.41 27.81
N GLU A 1110 -33.79 14.41 27.98
CA GLU A 1110 -34.72 13.96 26.93
C GLU A 1110 -34.58 14.76 25.63
N GLU A 1111 -34.36 16.08 25.72
CA GLU A 1111 -34.10 16.95 24.57
C GLU A 1111 -32.81 16.58 23.84
N GLN A 1112 -31.73 16.24 24.56
CA GLN A 1112 -30.47 15.80 23.95
C GLN A 1112 -30.60 14.45 23.24
N TRP A 1113 -31.39 13.51 23.78
CA TRP A 1113 -31.69 12.25 23.10
C TRP A 1113 -32.48 12.47 21.81
N GLU A 1114 -33.48 13.35 21.83
CA GLU A 1114 -34.28 13.68 20.65
C GLU A 1114 -33.45 14.39 19.57
N GLN A 1115 -32.56 15.30 19.97
CA GLN A 1115 -31.59 15.93 19.07
C GLN A 1115 -30.65 14.91 18.42
N LEU A 1116 -30.14 13.96 19.20
CA LEU A 1116 -29.21 12.95 18.71
C LEU A 1116 -29.89 11.94 17.76
N GLU A 1117 -31.11 11.52 18.08
CA GLU A 1117 -31.96 10.67 17.23
C GLU A 1117 -32.25 11.37 15.90
N THR A 1118 -32.74 12.61 15.96
CA THR A 1118 -33.06 13.43 14.77
C THR A 1118 -31.83 13.69 13.90
N ALA A 1119 -30.69 14.04 14.49
CA ALA A 1119 -29.45 14.29 13.75
C ALA A 1119 -28.91 13.01 13.09
N THR A 1120 -29.04 11.87 13.76
CA THR A 1120 -28.64 10.56 13.22
C THR A 1120 -29.52 10.18 12.02
N GLU A 1121 -30.85 10.27 12.16
CA GLU A 1121 -31.80 10.01 11.05
C GLU A 1121 -31.53 10.91 9.85
N GLN A 1122 -31.40 12.22 10.06
CA GLN A 1122 -31.15 13.19 8.98
C GLN A 1122 -29.83 12.94 8.25
N ASN A 1123 -28.78 12.54 8.96
CA ASN A 1123 -27.50 12.20 8.35
C ASN A 1123 -27.61 10.94 7.47
N PHE A 1124 -28.27 9.88 7.94
CA PHE A 1124 -28.50 8.66 7.14
C PHE A 1124 -29.39 8.94 5.92
N ASP A 1125 -30.46 9.71 6.08
CA ASP A 1125 -31.33 10.15 4.99
C ASP A 1125 -30.59 10.98 3.94
N ALA A 1126 -29.70 11.89 4.37
CA ALA A 1126 -28.86 12.67 3.47
C ALA A 1126 -27.90 11.78 2.66
N LEU A 1127 -27.30 10.77 3.29
CA LEU A 1127 -26.43 9.80 2.60
C LEU A 1127 -27.21 8.94 1.60
N ILE A 1128 -28.42 8.49 1.97
CA ILE A 1128 -29.31 7.73 1.07
C ILE A 1128 -29.72 8.60 -0.12
N ALA A 1129 -30.14 9.84 0.13
CA ALA A 1129 -30.50 10.81 -0.91
C ALA A 1129 -29.33 11.06 -1.88
N ALA A 1130 -28.12 11.22 -1.35
CA ALA A 1130 -26.91 11.41 -2.16
C ALA A 1130 -26.62 10.21 -3.09
N TYR A 1131 -26.80 8.97 -2.62
CA TYR A 1131 -26.65 7.77 -3.47
C TYR A 1131 -27.77 7.60 -4.50
N GLU A 1132 -28.98 8.08 -4.19
CA GLU A 1132 -30.12 8.05 -5.12
C GLU A 1132 -30.09 9.21 -6.13
N GLY A 1133 -29.13 10.14 -6.02
CA GLY A 1133 -29.02 11.32 -6.88
C GLY A 1133 -30.09 12.38 -6.61
N ARG A 1134 -30.70 12.37 -5.41
CA ARG A 1134 -31.62 13.39 -4.92
C ARG A 1134 -30.84 14.50 -4.21
N ALA A 1135 -31.41 15.71 -4.12
CA ALA A 1135 -30.83 16.76 -3.30
C ALA A 1135 -30.77 16.30 -1.84
N SER A 1136 -29.57 16.30 -1.25
CA SER A 1136 -29.36 15.95 0.14
C SER A 1136 -29.92 17.03 1.06
N GLY A 1137 -30.56 16.61 2.16
CA GLY A 1137 -30.98 17.50 3.24
C GLY A 1137 -29.80 18.07 4.03
N PRO A 1138 -30.05 18.86 5.08
CA PRO A 1138 -29.00 19.38 5.96
C PRO A 1138 -28.23 18.22 6.62
N VAL A 1139 -26.90 18.34 6.64
CA VAL A 1139 -25.99 17.35 7.24
C VAL A 1139 -25.41 17.96 8.52
N HIS A 1140 -25.46 17.20 9.62
CA HIS A 1140 -24.93 17.60 10.92
C HIS A 1140 -23.54 16.97 11.10
N GLY A 1141 -22.50 17.72 10.73
CA GLY A 1141 -21.10 17.26 10.77
C GLY A 1141 -20.50 17.18 12.18
N ASP A 1142 -21.08 17.89 13.13
CA ASP A 1142 -20.73 17.84 14.55
C ASP A 1142 -22.03 17.82 15.37
N ILE A 1143 -22.34 16.66 15.95
CA ILE A 1143 -23.53 16.52 16.83
C ILE A 1143 -23.20 17.03 18.24
N GLY A 1144 -22.00 17.59 18.47
CA GLY A 1144 -21.58 18.11 19.77
C GLY A 1144 -21.39 17.01 20.82
N VAL A 1145 -21.34 15.74 20.41
CA VAL A 1145 -21.13 14.61 21.33
C VAL A 1145 -19.71 14.58 21.89
N ASP A 1146 -18.75 15.16 21.17
CA ASP A 1146 -17.40 15.43 21.70
C ASP A 1146 -17.41 16.56 22.76
N ASP A 1147 -18.41 17.46 22.73
CA ASP A 1147 -18.68 18.47 23.79
C ASP A 1147 -19.59 17.92 24.91
N LEU A 1148 -20.30 16.80 24.70
CA LEU A 1148 -21.12 16.10 25.70
C LEU A 1148 -20.28 15.33 26.73
N GLY A 1149 -18.95 15.37 26.64
CA GLY A 1149 -18.01 14.78 27.60
C GLY A 1149 -17.86 15.55 28.93
N ASP A 1150 -18.75 16.48 29.26
CA ASP A 1150 -18.63 17.37 30.44
C ASP A 1150 -19.74 17.19 31.50
N SER A 1151 -20.56 16.13 31.39
CA SER A 1151 -21.31 15.59 32.53
C SER A 1151 -20.67 14.29 33.04
N ASP A 1152 -20.89 13.92 34.30
CA ASP A 1152 -20.41 12.72 35.03
C ASP A 1152 -20.78 11.38 34.34
N GLU A 1153 -20.44 11.20 33.06
CA GLU A 1153 -20.79 10.04 32.25
C GLU A 1153 -19.84 8.87 32.58
N PRO A 1154 -20.38 7.69 32.87
CA PRO A 1154 -19.55 6.51 33.06
C PRO A 1154 -18.79 6.15 31.78
N ARG A 1155 -17.54 5.64 31.92
CA ARG A 1155 -16.63 5.34 30.80
C ARG A 1155 -17.24 4.51 29.66
N ALA A 1156 -18.16 3.59 29.98
CA ALA A 1156 -18.85 2.76 28.99
C ALA A 1156 -19.86 3.57 28.14
N ALA A 1157 -20.61 4.49 28.78
CA ALA A 1157 -21.54 5.39 28.09
C ALA A 1157 -20.78 6.40 27.21
N GLU A 1158 -19.67 6.92 27.72
CA GLU A 1158 -18.80 7.83 26.96
C GLU A 1158 -18.22 7.15 25.71
N ALA A 1159 -17.74 5.91 25.83
CA ALA A 1159 -17.24 5.14 24.69
C ALA A 1159 -18.34 4.85 23.65
N ALA A 1160 -19.55 4.51 24.11
CA ALA A 1160 -20.71 4.28 23.24
C ALA A 1160 -21.12 5.53 22.46
N LEU A 1161 -21.26 6.66 23.15
CA LEU A 1161 -21.64 7.94 22.56
C LEU A 1161 -20.58 8.44 21.57
N ARG A 1162 -19.28 8.27 21.88
CA ARG A 1162 -18.21 8.59 20.93
C ARG A 1162 -18.25 7.70 19.69
N ALA A 1163 -18.49 6.40 19.83
CA ALA A 1163 -18.62 5.50 18.68
C ALA A 1163 -19.78 5.95 17.77
N LEU A 1164 -20.92 6.29 18.36
CA LEU A 1164 -22.07 6.83 17.63
C LEU A 1164 -21.76 8.17 16.94
N ALA A 1165 -21.10 9.09 17.64
CA ALA A 1165 -20.69 10.38 17.10
C ALA A 1165 -19.78 10.22 15.87
N ARG A 1166 -18.84 9.29 15.93
CA ARG A 1166 -17.93 8.99 14.81
C ARG A 1166 -18.62 8.29 13.65
N ALA A 1167 -19.58 7.40 13.92
CA ALA A 1167 -20.43 6.83 12.88
C ALA A 1167 -21.19 7.95 12.14
N ASN A 1168 -21.81 8.87 12.87
CA ASN A 1168 -22.52 10.01 12.31
C ASN A 1168 -21.62 10.97 11.53
N GLN A 1169 -20.44 11.29 12.07
CA GLN A 1169 -19.44 12.11 11.38
C GLN A 1169 -19.00 11.45 10.06
N THR A 1170 -18.81 10.13 10.05
CA THR A 1170 -18.47 9.37 8.84
C THR A 1170 -19.58 9.46 7.81
N VAL A 1171 -20.84 9.27 8.22
CA VAL A 1171 -22.02 9.42 7.34
C VAL A 1171 -22.09 10.84 6.76
N ALA A 1172 -21.88 11.85 7.59
CA ALA A 1172 -21.89 13.25 7.19
C ALA A 1172 -20.82 13.56 6.14
N ILE A 1173 -19.56 13.14 6.38
CA ILE A 1173 -18.46 13.32 5.43
C ILE A 1173 -18.77 12.60 4.12
N MET A 1174 -19.26 11.36 4.18
CA MET A 1174 -19.64 10.60 2.98
C MET A 1174 -20.74 11.29 2.18
N ALA A 1175 -21.74 11.88 2.85
CA ALA A 1175 -22.82 12.61 2.19
C ALA A 1175 -22.30 13.87 1.46
N VAL A 1176 -21.42 14.63 2.11
CA VAL A 1176 -20.80 15.85 1.53
C VAL A 1176 -19.87 15.50 0.36
N ASP A 1177 -19.06 14.45 0.49
CA ASP A 1177 -18.14 13.99 -0.58
C ASP A 1177 -18.90 13.50 -1.84
N LEU A 1178 -20.11 12.98 -1.67
CA LEU A 1178 -20.98 12.53 -2.75
C LEU A 1178 -21.75 13.68 -3.42
N ALA A 1179 -22.19 14.67 -2.63
CA ALA A 1179 -23.01 15.80 -3.07
C ALA A 1179 -22.47 17.11 -2.47
N PRO A 1180 -21.42 17.72 -3.06
CA PRO A 1180 -20.77 18.91 -2.50
C PRO A 1180 -21.69 20.15 -2.44
N GLU A 1181 -22.80 20.17 -3.18
CA GLU A 1181 -23.83 21.22 -3.09
C GLU A 1181 -24.53 21.26 -1.71
N ALA A 1182 -24.49 20.18 -0.93
CA ALA A 1182 -25.09 20.08 0.40
C ALA A 1182 -24.44 20.97 1.47
N ALA A 1183 -23.15 21.29 1.30
CA ALA A 1183 -22.36 22.00 2.31
C ALA A 1183 -22.66 23.50 2.40
N ASN A 1184 -23.42 24.08 1.46
CA ASN A 1184 -23.59 25.53 1.30
C ASN A 1184 -24.93 26.10 1.80
N LEU A 1185 -25.75 25.33 2.52
CA LEU A 1185 -26.96 25.88 3.13
C LEU A 1185 -26.66 26.31 4.59
N PRO A 1186 -26.68 27.62 4.91
CA PRO A 1186 -26.52 28.07 6.29
C PRO A 1186 -27.66 27.51 7.16
N PRO A 1187 -27.42 27.24 8.46
CA PRO A 1187 -28.46 26.79 9.37
C PRO A 1187 -29.59 27.82 9.34
N GLN A 1188 -30.78 27.41 8.89
CA GLN A 1188 -31.97 28.22 9.08
C GLN A 1188 -32.14 28.38 10.59
N ARG A 1189 -31.94 29.61 11.08
CA ARG A 1189 -32.44 30.00 12.40
C ARG A 1189 -33.93 29.68 12.41
N GLN A 1190 -34.32 28.62 13.12
CA GLN A 1190 -35.70 28.40 13.48
C GLN A 1190 -36.11 29.58 14.36
N GLY A 1191 -36.87 30.50 13.77
CA GLY A 1191 -37.52 31.59 14.46
C GLY A 1191 -39.02 31.39 14.36
N ALA A 1192 -39.61 30.81 15.42
CA ALA A 1192 -40.88 31.19 16.03
C ALA A 1192 -41.00 30.44 17.36
#